data_AF-A0A559GUT5-F1
#
_entry.id   AF-A0A559GUT5-F1
#
_cell.length_a   1.000
_cell.length_b   1.000
_cell.length_c   1.000
_cell.angle_alpha   90.00
_cell.angle_beta   90.00
_cell.angle_gamma   90.00
#
_symmetry.space_group_name_H-M   'P 1'
#
loop_
_entity.id
_entity.type
_entity.pdbx_description
1 polymer ?
#
loop_
_entity_poly.entity_id
_entity_poly.type
_entity_poly.pdbx_seq_one_letter_code
_entity_poly.pdbx_strand_id
1 'polypeptide(L)'
;MKYGNQLSTDHNLFKKELLSVVAMKNEEVVSDITSNKNSINHLLLHYKDGTSEKVNVTYHSDFANLAEYTIGTTGLVYTPNAFLKDYTSIIDRVKNDLNTVQYDPTSLKNLLGISDNVKLTELYLDEQFAKTKEHLTETLKKLLSADAAVSGNNDIIDNYIVDKIKRNKEALMLGLTYLERWYDFKFDKASAKDLLMFHMDFFGKGNTSPLDTIIELGKSGYNNLLAKNNVVTYNALLTNNYGTKDLFSALEGYRKAFAPTQTNNDWFKSQTKAYIVEEKSNILEVKANQEKAGSKYSIGVYDRITSDSWKYRNMVLPLLTLPEKSVFVISTISSLGFGAYDRYRNKEHQASGDLNSFVEENARETAKRQRDHYDYWYRILDEKEREKLYRNILLYDAYKFGDDHTEGKAKKVATFDDPNPAMQHFFGPVGNKVGHNEHGAYATGDAVYYMGYRMLDKDGAITYTHEMTHDSDQDIYLGGYGRRSGLGPEFFAKGLLQAPDHPNDATITINSILKHSKSDSTEGQRLQVLDPTTRFNNADDLKQYVHNMFDVIYMLEYLEGKSIISQLSATEKMTALRKIENKYVKDREDGNEVYATNVVQNLTEEDAKKLTSFENLIDNNILSAREYKSKEYERNGYFTIKLFAPIYAALSSDIGTPGDLMGRRIAYELLAAKGFKDGMVPYISNQYEEVAKQNGKKITIYGKERGLVTDELVLQKVFNGQYETWTEFKKAMYNERVAQFDRLNKVTFNDTTQPWQTFAKKTTSSVDELQKLMDVAVRKDAEHNYYHWNNYNPDIDSEVHKLKKAIFKAYLDQTDDFRSSIFENKK
;
A
#
# COMPACT_ATOMS: atom_id res chain seq x y z
N MET A 1 -30.94 14.77 -47.83
CA MET A 1 -32.35 15.00 -48.22
C MET A 1 -32.99 13.74 -48.78
N LYS A 2 -32.68 13.29 -50.03
CA LYS A 2 -33.32 12.11 -50.66
C LYS A 2 -33.34 10.85 -49.79
N TYR A 3 -32.18 10.40 -49.29
CA TYR A 3 -32.08 9.20 -48.44
C TYR A 3 -32.59 9.44 -47.02
N GLY A 4 -32.32 10.62 -46.43
CA GLY A 4 -32.79 10.97 -45.09
C GLY A 4 -34.33 10.97 -44.94
N ASN A 5 -35.06 11.32 -45.98
CA ASN A 5 -36.54 11.30 -45.99
C ASN A 5 -37.13 9.88 -45.99
N GLN A 6 -36.31 8.83 -46.17
CA GLN A 6 -36.73 7.42 -46.14
C GLN A 6 -36.70 6.84 -44.73
N LEU A 7 -36.06 7.53 -43.77
CA LEU A 7 -35.99 7.10 -42.39
C LEU A 7 -37.32 7.32 -41.68
N SER A 8 -37.75 6.33 -40.90
CA SER A 8 -38.82 6.52 -39.92
C SER A 8 -38.40 7.59 -38.91
N THR A 9 -39.35 8.43 -38.49
CA THR A 9 -39.15 9.40 -37.40
C THR A 9 -38.72 8.75 -36.10
N ASP A 10 -38.97 7.45 -35.96
CA ASP A 10 -38.56 6.68 -34.79
C ASP A 10 -37.13 6.14 -34.82
N HIS A 11 -36.45 6.20 -35.97
CA HIS A 11 -35.11 5.66 -36.15
C HIS A 11 -34.04 6.50 -35.44
N ASN A 12 -32.99 5.87 -34.89
CA ASN A 12 -31.92 6.58 -34.17
C ASN A 12 -31.18 7.59 -35.07
N LEU A 13 -30.83 7.24 -36.30
CA LEU A 13 -30.31 8.19 -37.31
C LEU A 13 -31.22 9.40 -37.63
N PHE A 14 -32.52 9.35 -37.29
CA PHE A 14 -33.42 10.50 -37.39
C PHE A 14 -33.41 11.33 -36.10
N LYS A 15 -33.34 10.67 -34.94
CA LYS A 15 -33.43 11.28 -33.61
C LYS A 15 -32.10 11.81 -33.06
N LYS A 16 -30.98 11.24 -33.50
CA LYS A 16 -29.65 11.44 -32.91
C LYS A 16 -28.66 11.93 -33.95
N GLU A 17 -27.81 12.86 -33.54
CA GLU A 17 -26.71 13.34 -34.38
C GLU A 17 -25.60 12.28 -34.44
N LEU A 18 -25.33 11.77 -35.64
CA LEU A 18 -24.27 10.80 -35.90
C LEU A 18 -22.90 11.51 -35.83
N LEU A 19 -21.99 10.97 -35.03
CA LEU A 19 -20.65 11.50 -34.82
C LEU A 19 -19.61 10.80 -35.70
N SER A 20 -19.68 9.47 -35.80
CA SER A 20 -18.79 8.67 -36.64
C SER A 20 -19.39 7.32 -37.01
N VAL A 21 -18.81 6.68 -38.03
CA VAL A 21 -19.21 5.35 -38.51
C VAL A 21 -17.96 4.49 -38.65
N VAL A 22 -17.95 3.32 -38.01
CA VAL A 22 -16.82 2.39 -38.08
C VAL A 22 -17.26 1.13 -38.81
N ALA A 23 -16.54 0.77 -39.87
CA ALA A 23 -16.77 -0.46 -40.61
C ALA A 23 -16.30 -1.67 -39.81
N MET A 24 -17.10 -2.74 -39.80
CA MET A 24 -16.81 -3.92 -39.01
C MET A 24 -17.02 -5.23 -39.77
N LYS A 25 -16.16 -6.19 -39.46
CA LYS A 25 -16.33 -7.60 -39.79
C LYS A 25 -16.71 -8.34 -38.51
N ASN A 26 -17.98 -8.66 -38.40
CA ASN A 26 -18.63 -9.13 -37.18
C ASN A 26 -18.50 -8.12 -36.04
N GLU A 27 -17.47 -8.29 -35.22
CA GLU A 27 -17.18 -7.47 -34.04
C GLU A 27 -15.77 -6.86 -34.08
N GLU A 28 -15.03 -7.13 -35.15
CA GLU A 28 -13.70 -6.57 -35.38
C GLU A 28 -13.78 -5.33 -36.27
N VAL A 29 -13.01 -4.31 -35.92
CA VAL A 29 -12.88 -3.07 -36.70
C VAL A 29 -12.11 -3.36 -37.99
N VAL A 30 -12.56 -2.76 -39.10
CA VAL A 30 -11.91 -2.89 -40.41
C VAL A 30 -11.28 -1.55 -40.80
N SER A 31 -9.94 -1.50 -40.81
CA SER A 31 -9.17 -0.31 -41.20
C SER A 31 -8.64 -0.35 -42.64
N ASP A 32 -8.42 -1.54 -43.21
CA ASP A 32 -8.12 -1.70 -44.65
C ASP A 32 -9.41 -2.02 -45.40
N ILE A 33 -10.09 -0.95 -45.86
CA ILE A 33 -11.38 -1.05 -46.55
C ILE A 33 -11.20 -1.75 -47.91
N THR A 34 -10.14 -1.41 -48.66
CA THR A 34 -9.92 -1.96 -50.01
C THR A 34 -9.83 -3.47 -50.00
N SER A 35 -8.98 -4.04 -49.13
CA SER A 35 -8.76 -5.48 -49.09
C SER A 35 -9.95 -6.24 -48.50
N ASN A 36 -10.77 -5.59 -47.67
CA ASN A 36 -11.80 -6.25 -46.87
C ASN A 36 -13.25 -5.88 -47.25
N LYS A 37 -13.48 -5.10 -48.32
CA LYS A 37 -14.80 -4.58 -48.68
C LYS A 37 -15.93 -5.62 -48.70
N ASN A 38 -15.65 -6.81 -49.24
CA ASN A 38 -16.65 -7.88 -49.34
C ASN A 38 -16.96 -8.58 -48.00
N SER A 39 -16.12 -8.35 -46.98
CA SER A 39 -16.24 -8.99 -45.67
C SER A 39 -16.86 -8.09 -44.60
N ILE A 40 -17.02 -6.80 -44.89
CA ILE A 40 -17.71 -5.85 -44.02
C ILE A 40 -19.20 -6.23 -43.99
N ASN A 41 -19.70 -6.55 -42.80
CA ASN A 41 -21.08 -7.01 -42.60
C ASN A 41 -21.80 -6.25 -41.47
N HIS A 42 -21.09 -5.41 -40.71
CA HIS A 42 -21.69 -4.50 -39.74
C HIS A 42 -21.07 -3.11 -39.82
N LEU A 43 -21.81 -2.11 -39.35
CA LEU A 43 -21.30 -0.80 -39.00
C LEU A 43 -21.58 -0.53 -37.52
N LEU A 44 -20.64 0.12 -36.85
CA LEU A 44 -20.91 0.79 -35.58
C LEU A 44 -21.24 2.26 -35.87
N LEU A 45 -22.47 2.66 -35.58
CA LEU A 45 -22.89 4.05 -35.62
C LEU A 45 -22.65 4.64 -34.23
N HIS A 46 -21.75 5.63 -34.12
CA HIS A 46 -21.47 6.32 -32.87
C HIS A 46 -22.12 7.70 -32.89
N TYR A 47 -22.89 8.02 -31.85
CA TYR A 47 -23.69 9.23 -31.76
C TYR A 47 -23.06 10.26 -30.83
N LYS A 48 -23.40 11.53 -31.04
CA LYS A 48 -22.90 12.66 -30.25
C LYS A 48 -23.34 12.63 -28.77
N ASP A 49 -24.43 11.92 -28.46
CA ASP A 49 -24.86 11.67 -27.08
C ASP A 49 -24.01 10.60 -26.36
N GLY A 50 -22.99 10.04 -27.04
CA GLY A 50 -22.07 9.03 -26.54
C GLY A 50 -22.59 7.60 -26.68
N THR A 51 -23.80 7.39 -27.19
CA THR A 51 -24.33 6.05 -27.45
C THR A 51 -23.81 5.50 -28.78
N SER A 52 -23.78 4.17 -28.90
CA SER A 52 -23.44 3.50 -30.16
C SER A 52 -24.44 2.39 -30.44
N GLU A 53 -24.71 2.14 -31.72
CA GLU A 53 -25.49 0.99 -32.15
C GLU A 53 -24.80 0.26 -33.30
N LYS A 54 -24.94 -1.07 -33.30
CA LYS A 54 -24.42 -1.93 -34.36
C LYS A 54 -25.55 -2.22 -35.36
N VAL A 55 -25.32 -1.94 -36.63
CA VAL A 55 -26.28 -2.19 -37.72
C VAL A 55 -25.68 -3.15 -38.74
N ASN A 56 -26.53 -4.02 -39.30
CA ASN A 56 -26.12 -4.95 -40.34
C ASN A 56 -25.99 -4.22 -41.68
N VAL A 57 -24.98 -4.58 -42.45
CA VAL A 57 -24.82 -4.10 -43.82
C VAL A 57 -24.57 -5.23 -44.81
N THR A 58 -24.93 -4.99 -46.05
CA THR A 58 -24.63 -5.89 -47.17
C THR A 58 -23.92 -5.09 -48.25
N TYR A 59 -22.78 -5.61 -48.70
CA TYR A 59 -22.05 -5.04 -49.84
C TYR A 59 -22.96 -4.99 -51.07
N HIS A 60 -23.05 -3.83 -51.72
CA HIS A 60 -23.91 -3.60 -52.87
C HIS A 60 -23.10 -3.64 -54.17
N SER A 61 -22.19 -2.67 -54.34
CA SER A 61 -21.38 -2.49 -55.54
C SER A 61 -20.22 -1.54 -55.29
N ASP A 62 -19.29 -1.49 -56.25
CA ASP A 62 -18.34 -0.39 -56.34
C ASP A 62 -18.96 0.74 -57.17
N PHE A 63 -19.04 1.95 -56.63
CA PHE A 63 -19.49 3.14 -57.33
C PHE A 63 -18.42 4.23 -57.28
N ALA A 64 -17.96 4.70 -58.44
CA ALA A 64 -16.91 5.73 -58.54
C ALA A 64 -15.63 5.43 -57.71
N ASN A 65 -15.18 4.17 -57.73
CA ASN A 65 -14.06 3.66 -56.91
C ASN A 65 -14.29 3.76 -55.39
N LEU A 66 -15.54 3.75 -54.94
CA LEU A 66 -15.92 3.65 -53.53
C LEU A 66 -16.78 2.40 -53.34
N ALA A 67 -16.64 1.73 -52.20
CA ALA A 67 -17.54 0.61 -51.86
C ALA A 67 -18.87 1.16 -51.34
N GLU A 68 -19.99 0.66 -51.87
CA GLU A 68 -21.33 0.97 -51.38
C GLU A 68 -21.92 -0.22 -50.62
N TYR A 69 -22.57 0.07 -49.51
CA TYR A 69 -23.25 -0.90 -48.67
C TYR A 69 -24.68 -0.48 -48.42
N THR A 70 -25.61 -1.44 -48.42
CA THR A 70 -26.99 -1.19 -47.98
C THR A 70 -27.10 -1.43 -46.48
N ILE A 71 -27.70 -0.49 -45.74
CA ILE A 71 -27.92 -0.60 -44.29
C ILE A 71 -29.25 -1.30 -44.00
N GLY A 72 -29.17 -2.57 -43.61
CA GLY A 72 -30.33 -3.40 -43.30
C GLY A 72 -31.44 -3.30 -44.35
N THR A 73 -32.67 -3.03 -43.90
CA THR A 73 -33.84 -2.79 -44.75
C THR A 73 -34.22 -1.30 -44.86
N THR A 74 -33.34 -0.39 -44.41
CA THR A 74 -33.66 1.05 -44.28
C THR A 74 -33.69 1.81 -45.61
N GLY A 75 -33.15 1.22 -46.69
CA GLY A 75 -32.96 1.90 -47.97
C GLY A 75 -31.78 2.88 -47.99
N LEU A 76 -31.08 3.07 -46.87
CA LEU A 76 -29.87 3.89 -46.81
C LEU A 76 -28.67 3.17 -47.41
N VAL A 77 -27.83 3.95 -48.07
CA VAL A 77 -26.52 3.52 -48.58
C VAL A 77 -25.43 4.14 -47.72
N TYR A 78 -24.49 3.31 -47.29
CA TYR A 78 -23.25 3.74 -46.65
C TYR A 78 -22.08 3.60 -47.64
N THR A 79 -21.22 4.62 -47.64
CA THR A 79 -19.99 4.64 -48.41
C THR A 79 -18.86 5.02 -47.45
N PRO A 80 -17.84 4.18 -47.25
CA PRO A 80 -16.68 4.53 -46.44
C PRO A 80 -15.98 5.77 -46.99
N ASN A 81 -15.37 6.56 -46.11
CA ASN A 81 -14.53 7.70 -46.49
C ASN A 81 -13.13 7.26 -46.96
N ALA A 82 -13.07 6.27 -47.85
CA ALA A 82 -11.84 5.69 -48.39
C ALA A 82 -12.09 5.21 -49.83
N PHE A 83 -11.21 5.62 -50.75
CA PHE A 83 -11.23 5.12 -52.13
C PHE A 83 -10.67 3.70 -52.21
N LEU A 84 -11.28 2.87 -53.05
CA LEU A 84 -10.82 1.53 -53.38
C LEU A 84 -9.59 1.63 -54.28
N LYS A 85 -8.42 1.65 -53.65
CA LYS A 85 -7.12 1.80 -54.30
C LYS A 85 -6.16 0.71 -53.87
N ASP A 86 -5.43 0.17 -54.84
CA ASP A 86 -4.30 -0.71 -54.56
C ASP A 86 -3.07 0.12 -54.18
N TYR A 87 -2.67 0.01 -52.91
CA TYR A 87 -1.53 0.73 -52.35
C TYR A 87 -0.18 0.03 -52.57
N THR A 88 -0.17 -1.13 -53.23
CA THR A 88 1.04 -1.96 -53.41
C THR A 88 2.17 -1.18 -54.10
N SER A 89 1.85 -0.35 -55.11
CA SER A 89 2.84 0.48 -55.82
C SER A 89 3.57 1.48 -54.90
N ILE A 90 2.84 2.12 -53.97
CA ILE A 90 3.41 3.05 -52.99
C ILE A 90 4.26 2.25 -52.00
N ILE A 91 3.72 1.15 -51.46
CA ILE A 91 4.35 0.35 -50.43
C ILE A 91 5.67 -0.25 -50.92
N ASP A 92 5.71 -0.84 -52.11
CA ASP A 92 6.94 -1.44 -52.67
C ASP A 92 8.06 -0.41 -52.83
N ARG A 93 7.71 0.85 -53.10
CA ARG A 93 8.67 1.96 -53.27
C ARG A 93 9.24 2.47 -51.95
N VAL A 94 8.57 2.27 -50.81
CA VAL A 94 8.97 2.83 -49.50
C VAL A 94 9.38 1.77 -48.48
N LYS A 95 8.88 0.53 -48.61
CA LYS A 95 9.07 -0.55 -47.64
C LYS A 95 10.53 -0.85 -47.36
N ASN A 96 11.36 -0.91 -48.40
CA ASN A 96 12.79 -1.17 -48.24
C ASN A 96 13.48 -0.04 -47.46
N ASP A 97 13.16 1.22 -47.78
CA ASP A 97 13.73 2.37 -47.07
C ASP A 97 13.35 2.37 -45.59
N LEU A 98 12.09 2.07 -45.27
CA LEU A 98 11.61 1.95 -43.89
C LEU A 98 12.25 0.77 -43.15
N ASN A 99 12.40 -0.40 -43.79
CA ASN A 99 13.03 -1.57 -43.18
C ASN A 99 14.51 -1.36 -42.83
N THR A 100 15.21 -0.49 -43.57
CA THR A 100 16.62 -0.15 -43.29
C THR A 100 16.82 0.72 -42.06
N VAL A 101 15.77 1.41 -41.57
CA VAL A 101 15.86 2.26 -40.37
C VAL A 101 16.21 1.40 -39.16
N GLN A 102 17.33 1.67 -38.48
CA GLN A 102 17.72 0.96 -37.25
C GLN A 102 17.19 1.68 -36.02
N TYR A 103 17.09 1.02 -34.85
CA TYR A 103 16.56 1.61 -33.62
C TYR A 103 17.57 2.49 -32.85
N ASP A 104 18.86 2.17 -32.87
CA ASP A 104 19.91 2.98 -32.21
C ASP A 104 20.96 3.63 -33.15
N PRO A 105 20.61 4.15 -34.35
CA PRO A 105 21.55 4.90 -35.18
C PRO A 105 21.61 6.38 -34.75
N THR A 106 22.73 7.04 -35.06
CA THR A 106 22.89 8.50 -34.89
C THR A 106 21.75 9.30 -35.53
N SER A 107 21.15 8.82 -36.63
CA SER A 107 20.01 9.49 -37.28
C SER A 107 18.76 9.56 -36.39
N LEU A 108 18.44 8.51 -35.61
CA LEU A 108 17.33 8.53 -34.67
C LEU A 108 17.63 9.40 -33.46
N LYS A 109 18.87 9.37 -32.94
CA LYS A 109 19.27 10.26 -31.84
C LYS A 109 19.17 11.74 -32.23
N ASN A 110 19.61 12.08 -33.43
CA ASN A 110 19.46 13.42 -33.99
C ASN A 110 17.98 13.82 -34.14
N LEU A 111 17.12 12.92 -34.65
CA LEU A 111 15.68 13.16 -34.74
C LEU A 111 15.05 13.40 -33.36
N LEU A 112 15.48 12.64 -32.36
CA LEU A 112 15.00 12.73 -30.98
C LEU A 112 15.57 13.95 -30.23
N GLY A 113 16.54 14.65 -30.81
CA GLY A 113 17.18 15.83 -30.21
C GLY A 113 18.11 15.48 -29.04
N ILE A 114 18.75 14.32 -29.07
CA ILE A 114 19.67 13.85 -28.01
C ILE A 114 21.06 13.53 -28.57
N SER A 115 22.07 13.59 -27.71
CA SER A 115 23.45 13.24 -28.05
C SER A 115 23.67 11.73 -28.14
N ASP A 116 24.73 11.32 -28.86
CA ASP A 116 25.04 9.91 -29.12
C ASP A 116 25.26 9.05 -27.85
N ASN A 117 25.65 9.68 -26.74
CA ASN A 117 25.90 9.03 -25.44
C ASN A 117 24.62 8.72 -24.63
N VAL A 118 23.45 9.24 -25.03
CA VAL A 118 22.19 8.97 -24.35
C VAL A 118 21.65 7.62 -24.83
N LYS A 119 21.36 6.71 -23.89
CA LYS A 119 20.74 5.42 -24.19
C LYS A 119 19.24 5.60 -24.49
N LEU A 120 18.72 4.80 -25.42
CA LEU A 120 17.28 4.76 -25.76
C LEU A 120 16.46 3.83 -24.87
N THR A 121 17.06 3.26 -23.82
CA THR A 121 16.42 2.25 -22.96
C THR A 121 15.16 2.76 -22.27
N GLU A 122 15.10 4.04 -21.87
CA GLU A 122 13.90 4.60 -21.20
C GLU A 122 12.70 4.80 -22.15
N LEU A 123 12.87 4.55 -23.46
CA LEU A 123 11.74 4.50 -24.41
C LEU A 123 11.01 3.15 -24.36
N TYR A 124 11.71 2.04 -24.07
CA TYR A 124 11.17 0.66 -24.09
C TYR A 124 10.44 0.29 -25.41
N LEU A 125 11.00 0.74 -26.54
CA LEU A 125 10.43 0.51 -27.88
C LEU A 125 11.24 -0.46 -28.73
N ASP A 126 12.40 -0.94 -28.29
CA ASP A 126 13.34 -1.74 -29.08
C ASP A 126 12.73 -3.08 -29.56
N GLU A 127 12.10 -3.84 -28.66
CA GLU A 127 11.41 -5.08 -29.02
C GLU A 127 10.25 -4.81 -29.99
N GLN A 128 9.43 -3.78 -29.70
CA GLN A 128 8.31 -3.43 -30.56
C GLN A 128 8.78 -2.89 -31.92
N PHE A 129 9.93 -2.23 -31.99
CA PHE A 129 10.47 -1.69 -33.23
C PHE A 129 10.79 -2.80 -34.22
N ALA A 130 11.32 -3.94 -33.73
CA ALA A 130 11.52 -5.13 -34.53
C ALA A 130 10.18 -5.71 -35.03
N LYS A 131 9.19 -5.88 -34.15
CA LYS A 131 7.85 -6.38 -34.51
C LYS A 131 7.13 -5.48 -35.52
N THR A 132 7.25 -4.16 -35.37
CA THR A 132 6.68 -3.16 -36.28
C THR A 132 7.20 -3.35 -37.71
N LYS A 133 8.49 -3.71 -37.87
CA LYS A 133 9.08 -4.00 -39.19
C LYS A 133 8.51 -5.27 -39.82
N GLU A 134 8.32 -6.31 -39.03
CA GLU A 134 7.78 -7.59 -39.50
C GLU A 134 6.38 -7.42 -40.12
N HIS A 135 5.54 -6.58 -39.49
CA HIS A 135 4.16 -6.32 -39.93
C HIS A 135 3.98 -5.04 -40.75
N LEU A 136 5.09 -4.36 -41.13
CA LEU A 136 5.07 -3.03 -41.74
C LEU A 136 4.18 -2.93 -42.98
N THR A 137 4.14 -3.99 -43.81
CA THR A 137 3.32 -3.99 -45.04
C THR A 137 1.83 -3.87 -44.72
N GLU A 138 1.35 -4.58 -43.70
CA GLU A 138 -0.05 -4.56 -43.30
C GLU A 138 -0.40 -3.23 -42.63
N THR A 139 0.48 -2.73 -41.75
CA THR A 139 0.31 -1.43 -41.10
C THR A 139 0.27 -0.28 -42.12
N LEU A 140 1.14 -0.30 -43.14
CA LEU A 140 1.12 0.72 -44.21
C LEU A 140 -0.14 0.64 -45.07
N LYS A 141 -0.68 -0.55 -45.35
CA LYS A 141 -1.96 -0.67 -46.08
C LYS A 141 -3.10 -0.01 -45.32
N LYS A 142 -3.23 -0.31 -44.03
CA LYS A 142 -4.25 0.31 -43.16
C LYS A 142 -4.06 1.82 -43.08
N LEU A 143 -2.82 2.29 -42.91
CA LEU A 143 -2.51 3.71 -42.82
C LEU A 143 -2.90 4.48 -44.08
N LEU A 144 -2.52 3.96 -45.26
CA LEU A 144 -2.83 4.58 -46.55
C LEU A 144 -4.33 4.48 -46.89
N SER A 145 -5.01 3.43 -46.43
CA SER A 145 -6.47 3.28 -46.57
C SER A 145 -7.25 4.29 -45.72
N ALA A 146 -6.73 4.66 -44.55
CA ALA A 146 -7.37 5.58 -43.63
C ALA A 146 -7.12 7.06 -43.96
N ASP A 147 -6.05 7.37 -44.70
CA ASP A 147 -5.66 8.73 -45.00
C ASP A 147 -6.34 9.26 -46.27
N ALA A 148 -7.32 10.16 -46.09
CA ALA A 148 -8.08 10.76 -47.17
C ALA A 148 -7.22 11.52 -48.22
N ALA A 149 -6.01 11.95 -47.84
CA ALA A 149 -5.07 12.59 -48.77
C ALA A 149 -4.50 11.60 -49.81
N VAL A 150 -4.63 10.29 -49.56
CA VAL A 150 -4.22 9.21 -50.48
C VAL A 150 -5.42 8.78 -51.34
N SER A 151 -6.16 9.76 -51.87
CA SER A 151 -7.35 9.53 -52.70
C SER A 151 -7.04 9.46 -54.20
N GLY A 152 -7.75 8.59 -54.91
CA GLY A 152 -7.67 8.45 -56.37
C GLY A 152 -6.40 7.79 -56.93
N ASN A 153 -6.45 7.43 -58.21
CA ASN A 153 -5.33 6.85 -58.95
C ASN A 153 -4.61 7.95 -59.74
N ASN A 154 -3.71 8.68 -59.07
CA ASN A 154 -2.94 9.78 -59.65
C ASN A 154 -1.46 9.66 -59.25
N ASP A 155 -0.60 9.45 -60.24
CA ASP A 155 0.85 9.30 -60.04
C ASP A 155 1.49 10.48 -59.30
N ILE A 156 0.96 11.70 -59.42
CA ILE A 156 1.46 12.87 -58.72
C ILE A 156 1.22 12.74 -57.20
N ILE A 157 0.02 12.29 -56.81
CA ILE A 157 -0.34 12.08 -55.41
C ILE A 157 0.48 10.91 -54.85
N ASP A 158 0.63 9.82 -55.60
CA ASP A 158 1.44 8.67 -55.20
C ASP A 158 2.89 9.06 -54.99
N ASN A 159 3.47 9.85 -55.90
CA ASN A 159 4.83 10.36 -55.78
C ASN A 159 4.99 11.28 -54.57
N TYR A 160 4.01 12.14 -54.29
CA TYR A 160 4.02 13.00 -53.10
C TYR A 160 4.00 12.18 -51.81
N ILE A 161 3.15 11.16 -51.71
CA ILE A 161 3.07 10.28 -50.54
C ILE A 161 4.36 9.46 -50.36
N VAL A 162 4.91 8.91 -51.44
CA VAL A 162 6.19 8.19 -51.41
C VAL A 162 7.31 9.10 -50.92
N ASP A 163 7.43 10.32 -51.47
CA ASP A 163 8.46 11.29 -51.06
C ASP A 163 8.27 11.71 -49.59
N LYS A 164 7.03 11.96 -49.16
CA LYS A 164 6.69 12.27 -47.77
C LYS A 164 7.11 11.14 -46.82
N ILE A 165 6.80 9.88 -47.14
CA ILE A 165 7.21 8.74 -46.32
C ILE A 165 8.73 8.62 -46.28
N LYS A 166 9.42 8.69 -47.43
CA LYS A 166 10.88 8.56 -47.49
C LYS A 166 11.62 9.64 -46.70
N ARG A 167 11.16 10.90 -46.78
CA ARG A 167 11.74 12.03 -46.02
C ARG A 167 11.55 11.92 -44.51
N ASN A 168 10.56 11.16 -44.07
CA ASN A 168 10.17 11.05 -42.68
C ASN A 168 10.27 9.61 -42.14
N LYS A 169 11.02 8.73 -42.80
CA LYS A 169 11.04 7.28 -42.54
C LYS A 169 11.39 6.96 -41.08
N GLU A 170 12.35 7.67 -40.50
CA GLU A 170 12.74 7.55 -39.10
C GLU A 170 11.59 7.91 -38.15
N ALA A 171 10.95 9.06 -38.39
CA ALA A 171 9.84 9.55 -37.57
C ALA A 171 8.60 8.67 -37.71
N LEU A 172 8.25 8.26 -38.93
CA LEU A 172 7.15 7.35 -39.17
C LEU A 172 7.36 6.02 -38.44
N MET A 173 8.55 5.42 -38.54
CA MET A 173 8.86 4.17 -37.84
C MET A 173 8.76 4.32 -36.32
N LEU A 174 9.27 5.41 -35.74
CA LEU A 174 9.15 5.66 -34.29
C LEU A 174 7.70 5.90 -33.86
N GLY A 175 6.94 6.69 -34.61
CA GLY A 175 5.52 6.97 -34.32
C GLY A 175 4.67 5.71 -34.37
N LEU A 176 4.85 4.88 -35.41
CA LEU A 176 4.19 3.58 -35.52
C LEU A 176 4.55 2.67 -34.35
N THR A 177 5.85 2.54 -34.06
CA THR A 177 6.34 1.69 -32.96
C THR A 177 5.77 2.13 -31.61
N TYR A 178 5.71 3.45 -31.36
CA TYR A 178 5.17 3.99 -30.12
C TYR A 178 3.68 3.67 -29.94
N LEU A 179 2.87 3.89 -30.98
CA LEU A 179 1.43 3.60 -30.92
C LEU A 179 1.17 2.09 -30.81
N GLU A 180 1.90 1.27 -31.55
CA GLU A 180 1.82 -0.18 -31.42
C GLU A 180 2.26 -0.64 -30.02
N ARG A 181 3.31 -0.07 -29.42
CA ARG A 181 3.78 -0.52 -28.09
C ARG A 181 2.78 -0.25 -26.99
N TRP A 182 2.19 0.95 -26.98
CA TRP A 182 1.41 1.44 -25.84
C TRP A 182 -0.10 1.30 -26.00
N TYR A 183 -0.60 1.01 -27.21
CA TYR A 183 -2.03 0.86 -27.50
C TYR A 183 -2.39 -0.54 -28.04
N ASP A 184 -1.52 -1.54 -27.92
CA ASP A 184 -1.82 -2.93 -28.31
C ASP A 184 -2.63 -3.68 -27.24
N PHE A 185 -3.86 -3.23 -27.04
CA PHE A 185 -4.89 -3.89 -26.24
C PHE A 185 -6.24 -3.79 -26.97
N LYS A 186 -7.30 -4.35 -26.39
CA LYS A 186 -8.62 -4.38 -27.03
C LYS A 186 -9.74 -3.81 -26.16
N PHE A 187 -10.78 -3.33 -26.83
CA PHE A 187 -12.09 -3.10 -26.24
C PHE A 187 -13.00 -4.23 -26.74
N ASP A 188 -13.13 -5.28 -25.92
CA ASP A 188 -13.65 -6.57 -26.37
C ASP A 188 -12.88 -7.12 -27.58
N LYS A 189 -13.43 -7.04 -28.80
CA LYS A 189 -12.76 -7.48 -30.03
C LYS A 189 -12.14 -6.34 -30.85
N ALA A 190 -12.50 -5.09 -30.56
CA ALA A 190 -11.97 -3.93 -31.28
C ALA A 190 -10.53 -3.62 -30.83
N SER A 191 -9.60 -3.49 -31.78
CA SER A 191 -8.19 -3.19 -31.50
C SER A 191 -8.01 -1.70 -31.19
N ALA A 192 -7.43 -1.38 -30.02
CA ALA A 192 -7.19 0.00 -29.61
C ALA A 192 -6.14 0.68 -30.49
N LYS A 193 -5.08 -0.02 -30.90
CA LYS A 193 -4.09 0.51 -31.85
C LYS A 193 -4.71 0.80 -33.22
N ASP A 194 -5.59 -0.06 -33.75
CA ASP A 194 -6.26 0.23 -35.02
C ASP A 194 -7.18 1.45 -34.90
N LEU A 195 -7.92 1.57 -33.79
CA LEU A 195 -8.78 2.73 -33.51
C LEU A 195 -7.99 4.03 -33.41
N LEU A 196 -6.85 4.02 -32.71
CA LEU A 196 -6.01 5.19 -32.56
C LEU A 196 -5.31 5.53 -33.88
N MET A 197 -4.66 4.55 -34.50
CA MET A 197 -3.83 4.80 -35.67
C MET A 197 -4.64 5.14 -36.93
N PHE A 198 -5.86 4.60 -37.08
CA PHE A 198 -6.58 4.64 -38.36
C PHE A 198 -7.99 5.23 -38.29
N HIS A 199 -8.59 5.33 -37.09
CA HIS A 199 -9.95 5.88 -36.91
C HIS A 199 -9.92 7.14 -36.03
N MET A 200 -9.06 8.09 -36.38
CA MET A 200 -8.88 9.35 -35.64
C MET A 200 -10.13 10.24 -35.67
N ASP A 201 -11.03 10.00 -36.61
CA ASP A 201 -12.32 10.65 -36.77
C ASP A 201 -13.40 10.13 -35.82
N PHE A 202 -13.14 9.08 -35.04
CA PHE A 202 -14.13 8.42 -34.20
C PHE A 202 -14.89 9.38 -33.26
N PHE A 203 -14.22 10.38 -32.69
CA PHE A 203 -14.85 11.38 -31.82
C PHE A 203 -15.25 12.68 -32.56
N GLY A 204 -15.38 12.62 -33.89
CA GLY A 204 -15.98 13.68 -34.71
C GLY A 204 -14.99 14.61 -35.41
N LYS A 205 -13.67 14.39 -35.29
CA LYS A 205 -12.66 15.21 -36.00
C LYS A 205 -12.17 14.53 -37.29
N GLY A 206 -13.00 14.59 -38.33
CA GLY A 206 -12.74 13.93 -39.63
C GLY A 206 -11.67 14.55 -40.55
N ASN A 207 -11.07 15.70 -40.18
CA ASN A 207 -10.10 16.41 -41.03
C ASN A 207 -8.62 16.11 -40.69
N THR A 208 -8.37 15.14 -39.80
CA THR A 208 -7.02 14.80 -39.35
C THR A 208 -6.41 13.75 -40.29
N SER A 209 -5.17 13.95 -40.76
CA SER A 209 -4.41 12.93 -41.48
C SER A 209 -3.73 11.97 -40.48
N PRO A 210 -4.01 10.66 -40.56
CA PRO A 210 -3.29 9.66 -39.80
C PRO A 210 -1.78 9.66 -40.06
N LEU A 211 -1.36 9.78 -41.33
CA LEU A 211 0.06 9.78 -41.70
C LEU A 211 0.80 10.97 -41.07
N ASP A 212 0.22 12.17 -41.14
CA ASP A 212 0.83 13.37 -40.54
C ASP A 212 0.92 13.24 -39.02
N THR A 213 -0.16 12.83 -38.37
CA THR A 213 -0.20 12.68 -36.90
C THR A 213 0.88 11.71 -36.40
N ILE A 214 1.10 10.59 -37.10
CA ILE A 214 2.10 9.59 -36.71
C ILE A 214 3.53 10.11 -36.96
N ILE A 215 3.75 10.83 -38.06
CA ILE A 215 5.05 11.48 -38.34
C ILE A 215 5.34 12.56 -37.28
N GLU A 216 4.35 13.38 -36.92
CA GLU A 216 4.47 14.42 -35.90
C GLU A 216 4.80 13.82 -34.52
N LEU A 217 4.13 12.73 -34.15
CA LEU A 217 4.46 11.97 -32.93
C LEU A 217 5.91 11.49 -32.94
N GLY A 218 6.38 10.90 -34.04
CA GLY A 218 7.76 10.44 -34.16
C GLY A 218 8.81 11.56 -34.13
N LYS A 219 8.43 12.78 -34.55
CA LYS A 219 9.26 13.99 -34.49
C LYS A 219 9.18 14.74 -33.17
N SER A 220 8.34 14.29 -32.24
CA SER A 220 8.04 15.04 -31.02
C SER A 220 9.22 15.14 -30.03
N GLY A 221 10.30 14.41 -30.28
CA GLY A 221 11.53 14.44 -29.50
C GLY A 221 11.54 13.43 -28.35
N TYR A 222 12.74 13.20 -27.79
CA TYR A 222 12.98 12.16 -26.79
C TYR A 222 12.02 12.22 -25.60
N ASN A 223 11.86 13.40 -24.99
CA ASN A 223 11.03 13.56 -23.81
C ASN A 223 9.57 13.20 -24.04
N ASN A 224 9.02 13.52 -25.21
CA ASN A 224 7.62 13.18 -25.52
C ASN A 224 7.44 11.68 -25.82
N LEU A 225 8.49 10.98 -26.25
CA LEU A 225 8.43 9.54 -26.51
C LEU A 225 8.85 8.67 -25.33
N LEU A 226 9.33 9.27 -24.23
CA LEU A 226 9.62 8.54 -22.99
C LEU A 226 8.40 7.76 -22.50
N ALA A 227 8.61 6.48 -22.16
CA ALA A 227 7.54 5.60 -21.71
C ALA A 227 6.78 6.16 -20.49
N LYS A 228 7.51 6.77 -19.54
CA LYS A 228 6.93 7.38 -18.34
C LYS A 228 6.00 8.56 -18.62
N ASN A 229 6.12 9.17 -19.80
CA ASN A 229 5.31 10.32 -20.20
C ASN A 229 4.06 9.93 -20.99
N ASN A 230 3.75 8.63 -21.13
CA ASN A 230 2.69 8.15 -22.03
C ASN A 230 1.33 8.88 -21.95
N VAL A 231 0.84 9.21 -20.74
CA VAL A 231 -0.38 10.02 -20.56
C VAL A 231 -0.16 11.47 -21.02
N VAL A 232 0.98 12.07 -20.66
CA VAL A 232 1.35 13.44 -21.03
C VAL A 232 1.46 13.56 -22.55
N THR A 233 2.07 12.59 -23.21
CA THR A 233 2.24 12.53 -24.67
C THR A 233 0.90 12.52 -25.38
N TYR A 234 -0.05 11.67 -24.95
CA TYR A 234 -1.39 11.67 -25.53
C TYR A 234 -2.07 13.04 -25.34
N ASN A 235 -2.03 13.56 -24.11
CA ASN A 235 -2.72 14.80 -23.77
C ASN A 235 -2.17 16.01 -24.52
N ALA A 236 -0.86 16.03 -24.80
CA ALA A 236 -0.19 17.14 -25.49
C ALA A 236 -0.28 17.04 -27.02
N LEU A 237 -0.16 15.83 -27.58
CA LEU A 237 0.04 15.65 -29.03
C LEU A 237 -1.18 15.07 -29.75
N LEU A 238 -2.03 14.31 -29.05
CA LEU A 238 -3.06 13.49 -29.66
C LEU A 238 -4.48 14.05 -29.44
N THR A 239 -4.81 14.56 -28.25
CA THR A 239 -6.14 15.11 -27.90
C THR A 239 -6.76 16.00 -28.99
N ASN A 240 -5.99 16.97 -29.49
CA ASN A 240 -6.44 17.87 -30.55
C ASN A 240 -6.80 17.12 -31.83
N ASN A 241 -6.08 16.06 -32.18
CA ASN A 241 -6.26 15.29 -33.40
C ASN A 241 -7.44 14.32 -33.33
N TYR A 242 -7.78 13.83 -32.13
CA TYR A 242 -8.94 12.97 -31.90
C TYR A 242 -10.22 13.74 -31.53
N GLY A 243 -10.13 14.93 -30.94
CA GLY A 243 -11.28 15.64 -30.38
C GLY A 243 -11.68 15.17 -28.97
N THR A 244 -10.72 14.63 -28.21
CA THR A 244 -10.93 14.15 -26.83
C THR A 244 -10.28 15.08 -25.81
N LYS A 245 -10.79 15.07 -24.57
CA LYS A 245 -10.24 15.89 -23.48
C LYS A 245 -8.85 15.43 -23.04
N ASP A 246 -8.71 14.13 -22.84
CA ASP A 246 -7.51 13.46 -22.35
C ASP A 246 -7.55 11.97 -22.71
N LEU A 247 -6.45 11.26 -22.44
CA LEU A 247 -6.33 9.82 -22.69
C LEU A 247 -7.47 9.02 -22.05
N PHE A 248 -7.78 9.28 -20.77
CA PHE A 248 -8.74 8.48 -20.03
C PHE A 248 -10.17 8.67 -20.56
N SER A 249 -10.52 9.89 -20.96
CA SER A 249 -11.77 10.19 -21.66
C SER A 249 -11.88 9.43 -22.98
N ALA A 250 -10.77 9.31 -23.72
CA ALA A 250 -10.73 8.53 -24.96
C ALA A 250 -10.92 7.03 -24.68
N LEU A 251 -10.21 6.47 -23.70
CA LEU A 251 -10.35 5.06 -23.32
C LEU A 251 -11.78 4.73 -22.86
N GLU A 252 -12.39 5.60 -22.05
CA GLU A 252 -13.78 5.43 -21.62
C GLU A 252 -14.76 5.54 -22.80
N GLY A 253 -14.54 6.49 -23.72
CA GLY A 253 -15.35 6.66 -24.92
C GLY A 253 -15.31 5.42 -25.81
N TYR A 254 -14.13 4.89 -26.09
CA TYR A 254 -13.98 3.64 -26.85
C TYR A 254 -14.60 2.46 -26.10
N ARG A 255 -14.36 2.32 -24.80
CA ARG A 255 -14.98 1.25 -24.02
C ARG A 255 -16.51 1.34 -24.05
N LYS A 256 -17.10 2.53 -23.92
CA LYS A 256 -18.56 2.76 -24.04
C LYS A 256 -19.10 2.27 -25.39
N ALA A 257 -18.35 2.52 -26.46
CA ALA A 257 -18.77 2.18 -27.80
C ALA A 257 -18.61 0.68 -28.12
N PHE A 258 -17.50 0.06 -27.71
CA PHE A 258 -17.10 -1.28 -28.15
C PHE A 258 -17.30 -2.38 -27.08
N ALA A 259 -17.33 -2.03 -25.81
CA ALA A 259 -17.60 -2.95 -24.69
C ALA A 259 -18.64 -2.36 -23.71
N PRO A 260 -19.84 -1.98 -24.17
CA PRO A 260 -20.82 -1.19 -23.42
C PRO A 260 -21.30 -1.84 -22.12
N THR A 261 -21.26 -3.17 -22.03
CA THR A 261 -21.77 -3.95 -20.88
C THR A 261 -20.79 -4.05 -19.72
N GLN A 262 -19.55 -3.57 -19.88
CA GLN A 262 -18.51 -3.61 -18.85
C GLN A 262 -18.32 -2.24 -18.21
N THR A 263 -18.02 -2.21 -16.90
CA THR A 263 -17.48 -1.00 -16.27
C THR A 263 -16.04 -0.76 -16.76
N ASN A 264 -15.51 0.46 -16.56
CA ASN A 264 -14.12 0.74 -16.91
C ASN A 264 -13.14 -0.17 -16.17
N ASN A 265 -13.40 -0.45 -14.89
CA ASN A 265 -12.54 -1.32 -14.09
C ASN A 265 -12.65 -2.80 -14.49
N ASP A 266 -13.85 -3.29 -14.81
CA ASP A 266 -14.02 -4.68 -15.26
C ASP A 266 -13.37 -4.90 -16.63
N TRP A 267 -13.51 -3.93 -17.54
CA TRP A 267 -12.78 -3.93 -18.80
C TRP A 267 -11.26 -3.97 -18.57
N PHE A 268 -10.73 -3.08 -17.74
CA PHE A 268 -9.31 -3.02 -17.44
C PHE A 268 -8.77 -4.35 -16.91
N LYS A 269 -9.46 -4.96 -15.94
CA LYS A 269 -9.11 -6.29 -15.39
C LYS A 269 -9.20 -7.41 -16.44
N SER A 270 -10.13 -7.32 -17.39
CA SER A 270 -10.26 -8.31 -18.47
C SER A 270 -9.13 -8.22 -19.51
N GLN A 271 -8.55 -7.02 -19.70
CA GLN A 271 -7.52 -6.77 -20.70
C GLN A 271 -6.10 -6.99 -20.17
N THR A 272 -5.80 -6.46 -18.98
CA THR A 272 -4.46 -6.57 -18.41
C THR A 272 -4.08 -8.02 -18.10
N LYS A 273 -2.79 -8.34 -18.23
CA LYS A 273 -2.22 -9.60 -17.75
C LYS A 273 -1.73 -9.55 -16.31
N ALA A 274 -1.78 -8.38 -15.67
CA ALA A 274 -1.47 -8.28 -14.25
C ALA A 274 -2.48 -9.07 -13.42
N TYR A 275 -2.00 -9.75 -12.38
CA TYR A 275 -2.90 -10.39 -11.43
C TYR A 275 -3.41 -9.36 -10.41
N ILE A 276 -4.68 -8.98 -10.55
CA ILE A 276 -5.32 -7.95 -9.71
C ILE A 276 -6.13 -8.58 -8.59
N VAL A 277 -5.87 -8.15 -7.35
CA VAL A 277 -6.65 -8.50 -6.16
C VAL A 277 -7.27 -7.22 -5.58
N GLU A 278 -8.59 -7.11 -5.64
CA GLU A 278 -9.37 -6.00 -5.07
C GLU A 278 -10.12 -6.50 -3.83
N GLU A 279 -9.55 -6.29 -2.65
CA GLU A 279 -10.10 -6.83 -1.40
C GLU A 279 -10.94 -5.78 -0.68
N LYS A 280 -12.27 -5.88 -0.86
CA LYS A 280 -13.25 -4.99 -0.20
C LYS A 280 -13.36 -5.28 1.29
N SER A 281 -13.69 -4.25 2.07
CA SER A 281 -13.96 -4.33 3.50
C SER A 281 -15.06 -5.34 3.84
N ASN A 282 -14.98 -5.94 5.03
CA ASN A 282 -16.07 -6.75 5.59
C ASN A 282 -17.15 -5.89 6.27
N ILE A 283 -16.92 -4.60 6.46
CA ILE A 283 -17.92 -3.67 7.01
C ILE A 283 -18.89 -3.30 5.89
N LEU A 284 -20.18 -3.61 6.06
CA LEU A 284 -21.19 -3.50 5.00
C LEU A 284 -21.28 -2.10 4.38
N GLU A 285 -21.25 -1.05 5.20
CA GLU A 285 -21.27 0.35 4.73
C GLU A 285 -20.04 0.68 3.87
N VAL A 286 -18.85 0.31 4.36
CA VAL A 286 -17.59 0.54 3.65
C VAL A 286 -17.58 -0.21 2.32
N LYS A 287 -17.99 -1.48 2.34
CA LYS A 287 -18.12 -2.31 1.13
C LYS A 287 -19.05 -1.68 0.10
N ALA A 288 -20.23 -1.24 0.53
CA ALA A 288 -21.20 -0.59 -0.36
C ALA A 288 -20.65 0.72 -0.97
N ASN A 289 -19.82 1.47 -0.23
CA ASN A 289 -19.13 2.64 -0.78
C ASN A 289 -18.05 2.24 -1.79
N GLN A 290 -17.28 1.19 -1.50
CA GLN A 290 -16.22 0.69 -2.39
C GLN A 290 -16.74 0.07 -3.69
N GLU A 291 -18.00 -0.35 -3.75
CA GLU A 291 -18.66 -0.88 -4.94
C GLU A 291 -19.13 0.21 -5.92
N LYS A 292 -19.15 1.48 -5.50
CA LYS A 292 -19.52 2.62 -6.36
C LYS A 292 -18.37 2.99 -7.30
N ALA A 293 -18.41 2.46 -8.52
CA ALA A 293 -17.44 2.74 -9.58
C ALA A 293 -17.27 4.25 -9.83
N GLY A 294 -16.03 4.68 -10.08
CA GLY A 294 -15.67 6.08 -10.35
C GLY A 294 -15.83 7.03 -9.17
N SER A 295 -16.25 6.56 -7.99
CA SER A 295 -16.30 7.38 -6.78
C SER A 295 -14.94 7.47 -6.10
N LYS A 296 -14.73 8.48 -5.25
CA LYS A 296 -13.54 8.59 -4.39
C LYS A 296 -13.32 7.38 -3.47
N TYR A 297 -14.38 6.58 -3.24
CA TYR A 297 -14.37 5.40 -2.39
C TYR A 297 -13.99 4.12 -3.13
N SER A 298 -14.00 4.14 -4.46
CA SER A 298 -13.73 2.95 -5.26
C SER A 298 -12.35 2.38 -4.95
N ILE A 299 -12.30 1.05 -4.81
CA ILE A 299 -11.02 0.31 -4.79
C ILE A 299 -10.66 -0.27 -6.16
N GLY A 300 -11.47 0.01 -7.19
CA GLY A 300 -11.19 -0.41 -8.55
C GLY A 300 -9.82 0.11 -8.99
N VAL A 301 -8.93 -0.78 -9.43
CA VAL A 301 -7.56 -0.40 -9.83
C VAL A 301 -7.58 0.69 -10.91
N TYR A 302 -8.47 0.57 -11.91
CA TYR A 302 -8.60 1.58 -12.95
C TYR A 302 -9.05 2.94 -12.38
N ASP A 303 -10.09 2.94 -11.54
CA ASP A 303 -10.64 4.17 -10.94
C ASP A 303 -9.57 4.90 -10.10
N ARG A 304 -8.72 4.13 -9.39
CA ARG A 304 -7.65 4.70 -8.56
C ARG A 304 -6.49 5.26 -9.36
N ILE A 305 -5.99 4.51 -10.34
CA ILE A 305 -4.87 4.97 -11.17
C ILE A 305 -5.28 6.16 -12.02
N THR A 306 -6.54 6.21 -12.48
CA THR A 306 -7.05 7.31 -13.30
C THR A 306 -7.52 8.52 -12.50
N SER A 307 -7.59 8.44 -11.16
CA SER A 307 -7.89 9.59 -10.29
C SER A 307 -6.87 10.72 -10.46
N ASP A 308 -7.34 11.96 -10.40
CA ASP A 308 -6.50 13.15 -10.49
C ASP A 308 -5.51 13.29 -9.33
N SER A 309 -5.80 12.69 -8.17
CA SER A 309 -4.91 12.71 -7.00
C SER A 309 -3.76 11.71 -7.08
N TRP A 310 -3.74 10.82 -8.07
CA TRP A 310 -2.71 9.80 -8.19
C TRP A 310 -1.49 10.31 -8.96
N LYS A 311 -0.29 10.08 -8.43
CA LYS A 311 0.97 10.56 -9.03
C LYS A 311 1.38 9.78 -10.28
N TYR A 312 1.07 8.49 -10.34
CA TYR A 312 1.54 7.57 -11.37
C TYR A 312 0.41 7.12 -12.31
N ARG A 313 -0.37 8.09 -12.82
CA ARG A 313 -1.48 7.81 -13.76
C ARG A 313 -0.98 7.16 -15.07
N ASN A 314 0.30 7.33 -15.36
CA ASN A 314 1.03 6.70 -16.46
C ASN A 314 1.16 5.17 -16.36
N MET A 315 0.71 4.54 -15.26
CA MET A 315 0.68 3.09 -15.09
C MET A 315 -0.36 2.37 -15.96
N VAL A 316 -1.42 3.06 -16.43
CA VAL A 316 -2.53 2.42 -17.16
C VAL A 316 -2.06 1.71 -18.44
N LEU A 317 -1.29 2.38 -19.29
CA LEU A 317 -0.88 1.82 -20.58
C LEU A 317 0.14 0.67 -20.44
N PRO A 318 1.18 0.77 -19.58
CA PRO A 318 2.04 -0.38 -19.27
C PRO A 318 1.28 -1.60 -18.74
N LEU A 319 0.27 -1.42 -17.86
CA LEU A 319 -0.54 -2.53 -17.36
C LEU A 319 -1.43 -3.16 -18.46
N LEU A 320 -2.02 -2.35 -19.34
CA LEU A 320 -2.84 -2.84 -20.44
C LEU A 320 -2.02 -3.63 -21.48
N THR A 321 -0.72 -3.39 -21.56
CA THR A 321 0.19 -3.95 -22.59
C THR A 321 1.21 -4.92 -22.03
N LEU A 322 0.95 -5.50 -20.85
CA LEU A 322 1.77 -6.58 -20.31
C LEU A 322 1.69 -7.82 -21.22
N PRO A 323 2.82 -8.39 -21.67
CA PRO A 323 2.80 -9.58 -22.52
C PRO A 323 2.43 -10.85 -21.75
N GLU A 324 2.71 -10.87 -20.45
CA GLU A 324 2.53 -12.03 -19.58
C GLU A 324 2.23 -11.64 -18.12
N LYS A 325 1.97 -12.63 -17.28
CA LYS A 325 1.75 -12.47 -15.83
C LYS A 325 3.09 -12.21 -15.11
N SER A 326 3.65 -11.02 -15.27
CA SER A 326 4.91 -10.62 -14.61
C SER A 326 4.69 -9.75 -13.37
N VAL A 327 3.50 -9.15 -13.22
CA VAL A 327 3.15 -8.18 -12.18
C VAL A 327 1.84 -8.57 -11.50
N PHE A 328 1.76 -8.34 -10.20
CA PHE A 328 0.50 -8.38 -9.45
C PHE A 328 0.18 -7.01 -8.84
N VAL A 329 -1.10 -6.74 -8.63
CA VAL A 329 -1.62 -5.51 -8.04
C VAL A 329 -2.56 -5.85 -6.90
N ILE A 330 -2.35 -5.27 -5.73
CA ILE A 330 -3.22 -5.41 -4.55
C ILE A 330 -3.87 -4.07 -4.28
N SER A 331 -5.19 -4.01 -4.31
CA SER A 331 -5.97 -2.81 -4.00
C SER A 331 -6.85 -3.05 -2.78
N THR A 332 -6.65 -2.23 -1.74
CA THR A 332 -7.42 -2.23 -0.49
C THR A 332 -7.81 -0.79 -0.12
N ILE A 333 -8.62 -0.56 0.91
CA ILE A 333 -9.22 0.77 1.19
C ILE A 333 -8.26 1.97 1.15
N SER A 334 -7.01 1.85 1.61
CA SER A 334 -6.06 2.98 1.72
C SER A 334 -4.80 2.82 0.85
N SER A 335 -4.62 1.68 0.19
CA SER A 335 -3.38 1.37 -0.53
C SER A 335 -3.58 0.69 -1.87
N LEU A 336 -2.63 0.95 -2.76
CA LEU A 336 -2.51 0.31 -4.07
C LEU A 336 -1.07 -0.20 -4.23
N GLY A 337 -0.89 -1.51 -4.04
CA GLY A 337 0.40 -2.19 -4.08
C GLY A 337 0.69 -2.84 -5.42
N PHE A 338 1.94 -2.78 -5.84
CA PHE A 338 2.45 -3.36 -7.08
C PHE A 338 3.71 -4.17 -6.78
N GLY A 339 3.77 -5.41 -7.29
CA GLY A 339 4.95 -6.25 -7.16
C GLY A 339 5.17 -7.15 -8.36
N ALA A 340 6.39 -7.66 -8.51
CA ALA A 340 6.76 -8.60 -9.55
C ALA A 340 6.64 -10.04 -9.06
N TYR A 341 6.30 -10.96 -9.96
CA TYR A 341 6.38 -12.40 -9.69
C TYR A 341 7.83 -12.81 -9.40
N ASP A 342 8.80 -12.31 -10.17
CA ASP A 342 10.21 -12.63 -9.99
C ASP A 342 10.82 -12.07 -8.69
N ARG A 343 10.12 -11.21 -7.93
CA ARG A 343 10.53 -10.87 -6.55
C ARG A 343 10.51 -12.10 -5.63
N TYR A 344 9.72 -13.10 -5.98
CA TYR A 344 9.47 -14.31 -5.21
C TYR A 344 10.07 -15.57 -5.85
N ARG A 345 10.60 -15.47 -7.09
CA ARG A 345 11.27 -16.56 -7.80
C ARG A 345 12.61 -16.90 -7.16
N ASN A 346 12.82 -18.19 -6.91
CA ASN A 346 14.04 -18.74 -6.35
C ASN A 346 14.11 -20.26 -6.63
N LYS A 347 15.09 -20.97 -6.05
CA LYS A 347 15.24 -22.43 -6.19
C LYS A 347 14.01 -23.25 -5.76
N GLU A 348 13.22 -22.74 -4.81
CA GLU A 348 12.02 -23.41 -4.26
C GLU A 348 10.79 -23.11 -5.13
N HIS A 349 10.60 -21.84 -5.48
CA HIS A 349 9.49 -21.36 -6.31
C HIS A 349 9.98 -20.97 -7.70
N GLN A 350 10.13 -21.98 -8.55
CA GLN A 350 10.66 -21.83 -9.91
C GLN A 350 9.59 -21.39 -10.90
N ALA A 351 9.99 -20.74 -12.01
CA ALA A 351 9.05 -20.28 -13.03
C ALA A 351 8.24 -21.40 -13.69
N SER A 352 8.84 -22.58 -13.89
CA SER A 352 8.14 -23.78 -14.38
C SER A 352 7.43 -24.57 -13.28
N GLY A 353 7.57 -24.15 -12.02
CA GLY A 353 7.01 -24.80 -10.84
C GLY A 353 5.75 -24.10 -10.34
N ASP A 354 5.70 -23.83 -9.03
CA ASP A 354 4.54 -23.30 -8.33
C ASP A 354 4.57 -21.77 -8.13
N LEU A 355 5.54 -21.06 -8.73
CA LEU A 355 5.73 -19.60 -8.54
C LEU A 355 4.43 -18.82 -8.69
N ASN A 356 3.66 -19.09 -9.76
CA ASN A 356 2.43 -18.35 -10.01
C ASN A 356 1.38 -18.60 -8.93
N SER A 357 1.14 -19.86 -8.57
CA SER A 357 0.19 -20.20 -7.49
C SER A 357 0.64 -19.63 -6.15
N PHE A 358 1.94 -19.69 -5.84
CA PHE A 358 2.50 -19.14 -4.62
C PHE A 358 2.30 -17.61 -4.55
N VAL A 359 2.62 -16.88 -5.62
CA VAL A 359 2.43 -15.42 -5.67
C VAL A 359 0.95 -15.05 -5.60
N GLU A 360 0.09 -15.72 -6.36
CA GLU A 360 -1.35 -15.41 -6.41
C GLU A 360 -2.06 -15.72 -5.08
N GLU A 361 -1.70 -16.82 -4.42
CA GLU A 361 -2.23 -17.17 -3.09
C GLU A 361 -1.76 -16.17 -2.02
N ASN A 362 -0.46 -15.90 -1.95
CA ASN A 362 0.04 -14.95 -0.96
C ASN A 362 -0.42 -13.52 -1.24
N ALA A 363 -0.64 -13.12 -2.50
CA ALA A 363 -1.26 -11.83 -2.82
C ALA A 363 -2.69 -11.72 -2.29
N ARG A 364 -3.50 -12.78 -2.40
CA ARG A 364 -4.84 -12.82 -1.79
C ARG A 364 -4.77 -12.75 -0.26
N GLU A 365 -3.89 -13.52 0.35
CA GLU A 365 -3.74 -13.52 1.81
C GLU A 365 -3.22 -12.18 2.35
N THR A 366 -2.26 -11.55 1.66
CA THR A 366 -1.80 -10.19 1.99
C THR A 366 -2.92 -9.17 1.82
N ALA A 367 -3.71 -9.24 0.74
CA ALA A 367 -4.85 -8.33 0.55
C ALA A 367 -5.89 -8.48 1.67
N LYS A 368 -6.21 -9.71 2.10
CA LYS A 368 -7.09 -9.99 3.26
C LYS A 368 -6.54 -9.41 4.55
N ARG A 369 -5.25 -9.59 4.83
CA ARG A 369 -4.57 -9.04 6.01
C ARG A 369 -4.63 -7.50 6.01
N GLN A 370 -4.29 -6.87 4.90
CA GLN A 370 -4.34 -5.41 4.75
C GLN A 370 -5.77 -4.87 4.90
N ARG A 371 -6.77 -5.55 4.32
CA ARG A 371 -8.19 -5.23 4.56
C ARG A 371 -8.53 -5.34 6.05
N ASP A 372 -8.18 -6.45 6.70
CA ASP A 372 -8.51 -6.71 8.11
C ASP A 372 -7.89 -5.65 9.03
N HIS A 373 -6.65 -5.21 8.73
CA HIS A 373 -5.99 -4.11 9.44
C HIS A 373 -6.74 -2.79 9.34
N TYR A 374 -7.24 -2.45 8.15
CA TYR A 374 -8.02 -1.23 8.01
C TYR A 374 -9.47 -1.35 8.48
N ASP A 375 -10.07 -2.53 8.45
CA ASP A 375 -11.36 -2.77 9.10
C ASP A 375 -11.23 -2.57 10.61
N TYR A 376 -10.11 -3.02 11.22
CA TYR A 376 -9.76 -2.69 12.60
C TYR A 376 -9.67 -1.17 12.79
N TRP A 377 -8.82 -0.46 12.04
CA TRP A 377 -8.66 0.99 12.22
C TRP A 377 -9.96 1.76 11.97
N TYR A 378 -10.75 1.36 10.98
CA TYR A 378 -12.05 1.96 10.71
C TYR A 378 -12.99 1.84 11.92
N ARG A 379 -12.97 0.71 12.65
CA ARG A 379 -13.80 0.52 13.85
C ARG A 379 -13.32 1.32 15.06
N ILE A 380 -12.02 1.60 15.15
CA ILE A 380 -11.40 2.32 16.28
C ILE A 380 -11.49 3.85 16.11
N LEU A 381 -11.30 4.36 14.89
CA LEU A 381 -11.22 5.79 14.62
C LEU A 381 -12.60 6.46 14.68
N ASP A 382 -12.62 7.79 14.82
CA ASP A 382 -13.83 8.60 14.69
C ASP A 382 -14.22 8.80 13.21
N GLU A 383 -15.50 9.10 12.96
CA GLU A 383 -16.07 9.26 11.60
C GLU A 383 -15.27 10.20 10.69
N LYS A 384 -14.84 11.36 11.20
CA LYS A 384 -14.03 12.34 10.45
C LYS A 384 -12.72 11.75 9.95
N GLU A 385 -12.09 10.88 10.74
CA GLU A 385 -10.78 10.30 10.42
C GLU A 385 -10.93 9.03 9.58
N ARG A 386 -12.03 8.28 9.74
CA ARG A 386 -12.39 7.15 8.86
C ARG A 386 -12.49 7.56 7.40
N GLU A 387 -13.02 8.74 7.11
CA GLU A 387 -13.11 9.26 5.74
C GLU A 387 -11.75 9.48 5.07
N LYS A 388 -10.70 9.74 5.85
CA LYS A 388 -9.33 9.89 5.32
C LYS A 388 -8.66 8.56 4.98
N LEU A 389 -9.24 7.42 5.40
CA LEU A 389 -8.73 6.09 5.04
C LEU A 389 -8.92 5.76 3.56
N TYR A 390 -9.82 6.44 2.84
CA TYR A 390 -10.04 6.24 1.40
C TYR A 390 -9.03 6.99 0.52
N ARG A 391 -7.75 6.97 0.93
CA ARG A 391 -6.64 7.53 0.16
C ARG A 391 -5.94 6.44 -0.65
N ASN A 392 -5.00 6.84 -1.50
CA ASN A 392 -4.22 5.92 -2.32
C ASN A 392 -2.74 6.05 -1.93
N ILE A 393 -2.25 5.18 -1.06
CA ILE A 393 -0.82 5.03 -0.77
C ILE A 393 -0.22 3.97 -1.69
N LEU A 394 0.85 4.33 -2.39
CA LEU A 394 1.58 3.40 -3.26
C LEU A 394 2.36 2.39 -2.42
N LEU A 395 2.27 1.09 -2.73
CA LEU A 395 3.19 0.07 -2.18
C LEU A 395 4.02 -0.55 -3.30
N TYR A 396 5.34 -0.57 -3.19
CA TYR A 396 6.22 -1.11 -4.23
C TYR A 396 7.17 -2.18 -3.70
N ASP A 397 7.18 -3.36 -4.32
CA ASP A 397 8.27 -4.34 -4.15
C ASP A 397 9.51 -3.86 -4.91
N ALA A 398 10.53 -3.41 -4.19
CA ALA A 398 11.60 -2.57 -4.72
C ALA A 398 12.65 -3.35 -5.53
N TYR A 399 12.26 -3.80 -6.71
CA TYR A 399 13.10 -4.14 -7.88
C TYR A 399 14.19 -5.20 -7.66
N LYS A 400 14.11 -6.03 -6.62
CA LYS A 400 15.02 -7.16 -6.42
C LYS A 400 14.42 -8.43 -6.99
N PHE A 401 14.77 -8.78 -8.22
CA PHE A 401 14.26 -9.96 -8.91
C PHE A 401 15.23 -11.15 -8.80
N GLY A 402 14.68 -12.33 -8.59
CA GLY A 402 15.40 -13.60 -8.55
C GLY A 402 15.17 -14.43 -9.80
N ASP A 403 15.91 -15.53 -9.88
CA ASP A 403 15.82 -16.57 -10.91
C ASP A 403 15.74 -17.96 -10.26
N ASP A 404 15.62 -19.02 -11.06
CA ASP A 404 15.51 -20.40 -10.56
C ASP A 404 16.78 -20.90 -9.84
N HIS A 405 17.87 -20.13 -9.87
CA HIS A 405 19.13 -20.45 -9.21
C HIS A 405 19.37 -19.61 -7.95
N THR A 406 18.50 -18.64 -7.68
CA THR A 406 18.58 -17.75 -6.52
C THR A 406 18.31 -18.52 -5.23
N GLU A 407 19.20 -18.40 -4.25
CA GLU A 407 19.00 -18.97 -2.91
C GLU A 407 18.25 -17.98 -2.01
N GLY A 408 17.08 -18.38 -1.51
CA GLY A 408 16.27 -17.55 -0.63
C GLY A 408 15.68 -16.32 -1.34
N LYS A 409 15.94 -15.13 -0.81
CA LYS A 409 15.42 -13.86 -1.34
C LYS A 409 16.46 -13.18 -2.23
N ALA A 410 16.03 -12.68 -3.38
CA ALA A 410 16.89 -11.89 -4.27
C ALA A 410 17.44 -10.64 -3.57
N LYS A 411 18.74 -10.38 -3.78
CA LYS A 411 19.49 -9.27 -3.15
C LYS A 411 19.90 -8.19 -4.15
N LYS A 412 20.14 -8.57 -5.41
CA LYS A 412 20.56 -7.65 -6.48
C LYS A 412 19.39 -6.77 -6.88
N VAL A 413 19.60 -5.46 -6.86
CA VAL A 413 18.65 -4.48 -7.37
C VAL A 413 18.74 -4.45 -8.90
N ALA A 414 17.62 -4.64 -9.57
CA ALA A 414 17.48 -4.47 -11.00
C ALA A 414 17.49 -2.98 -11.35
N THR A 415 18.31 -2.62 -12.32
CA THR A 415 18.32 -1.30 -12.94
C THR A 415 17.21 -1.22 -14.01
N PHE A 416 16.93 -0.02 -14.52
CA PHE A 416 15.91 0.16 -15.56
C PHE A 416 16.25 -0.50 -16.91
N ASP A 417 17.51 -0.87 -17.14
CA ASP A 417 17.96 -1.65 -18.29
C ASP A 417 17.97 -3.17 -18.05
N ASP A 418 17.50 -3.64 -16.89
CA ASP A 418 17.41 -5.07 -16.59
C ASP A 418 16.40 -5.76 -17.54
N PRO A 419 16.75 -6.92 -18.13
CA PRO A 419 15.89 -7.64 -19.06
C PRO A 419 14.71 -8.36 -18.40
N ASN A 420 14.59 -8.30 -17.07
CA ASN A 420 13.44 -8.89 -16.39
C ASN A 420 12.11 -8.37 -16.97
N PRO A 421 11.15 -9.25 -17.32
CA PRO A 421 9.89 -8.84 -17.95
C PRO A 421 9.09 -7.81 -17.14
N ALA A 422 9.08 -7.91 -15.80
CA ALA A 422 8.40 -6.93 -14.96
C ALA A 422 9.07 -5.55 -15.02
N MET A 423 10.40 -5.50 -15.15
CA MET A 423 11.13 -4.25 -15.34
C MET A 423 10.89 -3.67 -16.73
N GLN A 424 11.04 -4.48 -17.78
CA GLN A 424 10.92 -4.04 -19.17
C GLN A 424 9.51 -3.58 -19.54
N HIS A 425 8.48 -4.28 -19.07
CA HIS A 425 7.11 -4.02 -19.51
C HIS A 425 6.28 -3.18 -18.54
N PHE A 426 6.71 -3.01 -17.28
CA PHE A 426 5.97 -2.24 -16.28
C PHE A 426 6.81 -1.26 -15.47
N PHE A 427 7.69 -1.72 -14.56
CA PHE A 427 8.35 -0.83 -13.60
C PHE A 427 9.25 0.21 -14.26
N GLY A 428 10.01 -0.19 -15.28
CA GLY A 428 10.83 0.67 -16.11
C GLY A 428 10.00 1.71 -16.88
N PRO A 429 8.99 1.30 -17.66
CA PRO A 429 8.06 2.20 -18.32
C PRO A 429 7.35 3.21 -17.39
N VAL A 430 6.99 2.81 -16.18
CA VAL A 430 6.40 3.72 -15.18
C VAL A 430 7.43 4.73 -14.68
N GLY A 431 8.70 4.32 -14.59
CA GLY A 431 9.84 5.21 -14.33
C GLY A 431 9.96 5.68 -12.88
N ASN A 432 9.40 4.95 -11.91
CA ASN A 432 9.51 5.31 -10.50
C ASN A 432 10.91 4.96 -9.97
N LYS A 433 11.75 5.97 -9.72
CA LYS A 433 13.11 5.76 -9.18
C LYS A 433 13.03 5.55 -7.67
N VAL A 434 13.45 4.37 -7.22
CA VAL A 434 13.40 3.97 -5.82
C VAL A 434 14.79 4.13 -5.20
N GLY A 435 14.88 4.84 -4.06
CA GLY A 435 16.11 4.92 -3.29
C GLY A 435 16.31 3.63 -2.51
N HIS A 436 17.36 2.87 -2.81
CA HIS A 436 17.71 1.67 -2.05
C HIS A 436 18.66 2.04 -0.91
N ASN A 437 18.27 1.71 0.32
CA ASN A 437 19.04 1.93 1.53
C ASN A 437 19.26 0.59 2.28
N GLU A 438 19.91 0.65 3.44
CA GLU A 438 20.14 -0.52 4.30
C GLU A 438 18.90 -0.91 5.11
N HIS A 439 17.84 -0.08 5.12
CA HIS A 439 16.60 -0.37 5.82
C HIS A 439 15.79 -1.46 5.11
N GLY A 440 14.98 -2.19 5.88
CA GLY A 440 14.13 -3.25 5.35
C GLY A 440 12.94 -2.75 4.52
N ALA A 441 12.43 -1.56 4.83
CA ALA A 441 11.44 -0.79 4.09
C ALA A 441 11.53 0.69 4.52
N TYR A 442 10.82 1.57 3.82
CA TYR A 442 10.59 2.95 4.27
C TYR A 442 9.31 3.53 3.68
N ALA A 443 8.73 4.49 4.40
CA ALA A 443 7.61 5.32 3.99
C ALA A 443 8.07 6.74 3.63
N THR A 444 7.41 7.38 2.65
CA THR A 444 7.69 8.77 2.22
C THR A 444 6.60 9.76 2.62
N GLY A 445 5.52 9.32 3.28
CA GLY A 445 4.31 10.09 3.55
C GLY A 445 3.20 9.85 2.51
N ASP A 446 3.56 9.39 1.30
CA ASP A 446 2.64 9.11 0.19
C ASP A 446 2.89 7.75 -0.49
N ALA A 447 3.93 7.02 -0.07
CA ALA A 447 4.30 5.72 -0.61
C ALA A 447 5.11 4.90 0.40
N VAL A 448 5.03 3.58 0.29
CA VAL A 448 5.83 2.59 1.02
C VAL A 448 6.62 1.74 0.05
N TYR A 449 7.89 1.54 0.33
CA TYR A 449 8.77 0.73 -0.51
C TYR A 449 9.41 -0.43 0.27
N TYR A 450 9.21 -1.66 -0.20
CA TYR A 450 9.73 -2.89 0.41
C TYR A 450 11.12 -3.24 -0.14
N MET A 451 12.17 -2.82 0.57
CA MET A 451 13.58 -3.01 0.16
C MET A 451 14.11 -4.41 0.44
N GLY A 452 14.04 -4.82 1.70
CA GLY A 452 14.58 -6.07 2.24
C GLY A 452 13.47 -7.08 2.50
N TYR A 453 12.39 -6.61 3.14
CA TYR A 453 11.18 -7.39 3.31
C TYR A 453 10.48 -7.58 1.95
N ARG A 454 9.64 -8.62 1.84
CA ARG A 454 8.80 -8.85 0.67
C ARG A 454 7.36 -8.61 1.09
N MET A 455 6.59 -7.88 0.29
CA MET A 455 5.21 -7.51 0.61
C MET A 455 4.30 -8.73 0.86
N LEU A 456 4.54 -9.86 0.18
CA LEU A 456 3.72 -11.07 0.30
C LEU A 456 4.11 -11.99 1.47
N ASP A 457 5.26 -11.76 2.11
CA ASP A 457 5.65 -12.54 3.29
C ASP A 457 4.80 -12.16 4.51
N LYS A 458 4.71 -13.03 5.52
CA LYS A 458 4.06 -12.70 6.81
C LYS A 458 4.73 -11.48 7.47
N ASP A 459 6.06 -11.42 7.46
CA ASP A 459 6.82 -10.25 7.92
C ASP A 459 6.49 -8.99 7.13
N GLY A 460 6.13 -9.13 5.85
CA GLY A 460 5.68 -8.02 5.01
C GLY A 460 4.42 -7.35 5.53
N ALA A 461 3.52 -8.10 6.19
CA ALA A 461 2.33 -7.56 6.84
C ALA A 461 2.69 -6.81 8.14
N ILE A 462 3.70 -7.26 8.88
CA ILE A 462 4.15 -6.56 10.09
C ILE A 462 4.82 -5.24 9.69
N THR A 463 5.74 -5.27 8.72
CA THR A 463 6.34 -4.08 8.11
C THR A 463 5.27 -3.16 7.54
N TYR A 464 4.23 -3.70 6.90
CA TYR A 464 3.10 -2.90 6.43
C TYR A 464 2.49 -2.04 7.53
N THR A 465 2.18 -2.62 8.70
CA THR A 465 1.59 -1.84 9.81
C THR A 465 2.55 -0.79 10.38
N HIS A 466 3.85 -1.06 10.34
CA HIS A 466 4.89 -0.11 10.75
C HIS A 466 4.94 1.10 9.79
N GLU A 467 5.12 0.85 8.49
CA GLU A 467 5.22 1.90 7.48
C GLU A 467 3.89 2.67 7.31
N MET A 468 2.76 1.97 7.41
CA MET A 468 1.45 2.63 7.40
C MET A 468 1.22 3.50 8.64
N THR A 469 1.87 3.20 9.77
CA THR A 469 1.84 4.12 10.91
C THR A 469 2.59 5.41 10.58
N HIS A 470 3.77 5.32 9.97
CA HIS A 470 4.53 6.51 9.53
C HIS A 470 3.73 7.40 8.57
N ASP A 471 2.93 6.81 7.68
CA ASP A 471 2.07 7.53 6.73
C ASP A 471 0.75 8.04 7.35
N SER A 472 0.33 7.53 8.50
CA SER A 472 -1.03 7.77 9.05
C SER A 472 -1.06 8.48 10.39
N ASP A 473 0.02 8.47 11.16
CA ASP A 473 0.05 9.00 12.52
C ASP A 473 -0.16 10.52 12.57
N GLN A 474 0.29 11.28 11.58
CA GLN A 474 0.14 12.73 11.56
C GLN A 474 -1.34 13.16 11.42
N ASP A 475 -2.05 12.57 10.46
CA ASP A 475 -3.33 13.12 10.01
C ASP A 475 -4.55 12.21 10.23
N ILE A 476 -4.35 10.93 10.61
CA ILE A 476 -5.43 9.93 10.72
C ILE A 476 -5.44 9.27 12.11
N TYR A 477 -4.39 8.51 12.46
CA TYR A 477 -4.43 7.65 13.66
C TYR A 477 -4.47 8.46 14.96
N LEU A 478 -3.91 9.67 14.97
CA LEU A 478 -3.88 10.56 16.14
C LEU A 478 -5.01 11.60 16.14
N GLY A 479 -6.15 11.31 15.51
CA GLY A 479 -7.29 12.24 15.50
C GLY A 479 -7.09 13.48 14.62
N GLY A 480 -6.06 13.49 13.78
CA GLY A 480 -5.68 14.63 12.94
C GLY A 480 -5.01 15.79 13.69
N TYR A 481 -4.55 15.58 14.92
CA TYR A 481 -3.86 16.61 15.72
C TYR A 481 -2.36 16.69 15.46
N GLY A 482 -1.78 15.76 14.70
CA GLY A 482 -0.34 15.63 14.53
C GLY A 482 0.37 14.96 15.70
N ARG A 483 1.61 14.54 15.46
CA ARG A 483 2.50 13.97 16.48
C ARG A 483 2.75 14.97 17.61
N ARG A 484 2.84 14.49 18.86
CA ARG A 484 3.26 15.34 19.98
C ARG A 484 4.69 15.81 19.78
N SER A 485 4.93 17.12 19.93
CA SER A 485 6.26 17.72 19.78
C SER A 485 7.31 16.98 20.62
N GLY A 486 8.45 16.63 20.03
CA GLY A 486 9.52 15.87 20.70
C GLY A 486 9.45 14.35 20.52
N LEU A 487 8.28 13.78 20.18
CA LEU A 487 8.12 12.37 19.82
C LEU A 487 8.31 12.20 18.30
N GLY A 488 9.36 11.48 17.91
CA GLY A 488 9.65 11.22 16.50
C GLY A 488 8.75 10.12 15.89
N PRO A 489 8.79 9.93 14.56
CA PRO A 489 7.99 8.93 13.85
C PRO A 489 8.11 7.49 14.40
N GLU A 490 9.32 7.05 14.74
CA GLU A 490 9.58 5.68 15.24
C GLU A 490 8.99 5.43 16.63
N PHE A 491 8.71 6.49 17.38
CA PHE A 491 7.98 6.38 18.63
C PHE A 491 6.62 5.69 18.42
N PHE A 492 5.89 6.13 17.39
CA PHE A 492 4.53 5.67 17.08
C PHE A 492 4.51 4.32 16.38
N ALA A 493 5.42 4.12 15.42
CA ALA A 493 5.48 2.89 14.65
C ALA A 493 6.02 1.73 15.52
N LYS A 494 7.28 1.77 15.97
CA LYS A 494 7.83 0.65 16.75
C LYS A 494 7.32 0.67 18.19
N GLY A 495 6.60 -0.38 18.58
CA GLY A 495 6.21 -0.63 19.98
C GLY A 495 4.94 0.09 20.46
N LEU A 496 4.22 0.80 19.57
CA LEU A 496 2.91 1.37 19.87
C LEU A 496 1.82 0.90 18.88
N LEU A 497 1.84 1.38 17.63
CA LEU A 497 0.75 1.15 16.68
C LEU A 497 1.05 0.07 15.62
N GLN A 498 2.27 -0.49 15.64
CA GLN A 498 2.64 -1.67 14.86
C GLN A 498 2.11 -2.96 15.50
N ALA A 499 1.72 -3.92 14.66
CA ALA A 499 1.43 -5.28 15.09
C ALA A 499 2.69 -6.00 15.66
N PRO A 500 2.54 -7.01 16.53
CA PRO A 500 3.66 -7.80 17.04
C PRO A 500 4.45 -8.48 15.91
N ASP A 501 5.76 -8.60 16.06
CA ASP A 501 6.61 -9.26 15.05
C ASP A 501 6.35 -10.79 15.04
N HIS A 502 6.08 -11.38 16.20
CA HIS A 502 5.73 -12.79 16.35
C HIS A 502 4.61 -12.99 17.38
N PRO A 503 3.80 -14.06 17.25
CA PRO A 503 2.73 -14.34 18.21
C PRO A 503 3.23 -14.58 19.64
N ASN A 504 4.48 -15.00 19.82
CA ASN A 504 5.09 -15.30 21.12
C ASN A 504 5.93 -14.15 21.68
N ASP A 505 5.97 -12.99 21.02
CA ASP A 505 6.70 -11.83 21.51
C ASP A 505 6.11 -11.36 22.84
N ALA A 506 6.93 -11.40 23.90
CA ALA A 506 6.59 -10.86 25.21
C ALA A 506 6.70 -9.33 25.22
N THR A 507 5.98 -8.65 24.34
CA THR A 507 5.92 -7.20 24.22
C THR A 507 4.48 -6.71 24.28
N ILE A 508 4.26 -5.55 24.91
CA ILE A 508 2.96 -4.88 24.89
C ILE A 508 2.79 -4.27 23.50
N THR A 509 1.90 -4.86 22.71
CA THR A 509 1.55 -4.45 21.34
C THR A 509 0.08 -4.77 21.09
N ILE A 510 -0.47 -4.24 19.99
CA ILE A 510 -1.84 -4.53 19.58
C ILE A 510 -1.79 -5.22 18.22
N ASN A 511 -2.16 -6.50 18.20
CA ASN A 511 -2.32 -7.21 16.94
C ASN A 511 -3.55 -6.68 16.20
N SER A 512 -3.32 -6.09 15.04
CA SER A 512 -4.38 -5.54 14.17
C SER A 512 -4.48 -6.25 12.82
N ILE A 513 -3.54 -7.15 12.49
CA ILE A 513 -3.37 -7.65 11.11
C ILE A 513 -3.24 -9.16 11.00
N LEU A 514 -2.57 -9.83 11.95
CA LEU A 514 -2.30 -11.25 11.86
C LEU A 514 -3.44 -12.05 12.50
N LYS A 515 -3.87 -13.11 11.83
CA LYS A 515 -4.78 -14.12 12.37
C LYS A 515 -3.99 -15.37 12.72
N HIS A 516 -4.27 -15.93 13.89
CA HIS A 516 -3.68 -17.16 14.40
C HIS A 516 -4.76 -18.22 14.56
N SER A 517 -4.37 -19.50 14.49
CA SER A 517 -5.30 -20.61 14.70
C SER A 517 -5.01 -21.34 16.01
N LYS A 518 -6.06 -21.75 16.73
CA LYS A 518 -5.91 -22.64 17.89
C LYS A 518 -5.34 -24.02 17.53
N SER A 519 -5.36 -24.39 16.25
CA SER A 519 -4.73 -25.61 15.74
C SER A 519 -3.24 -25.46 15.43
N ASP A 520 -2.70 -24.23 15.46
CA ASP A 520 -1.28 -24.00 15.18
C ASP A 520 -0.43 -24.66 16.27
N SER A 521 0.66 -25.32 15.87
CA SER A 521 1.57 -25.99 16.81
C SER A 521 2.23 -25.01 17.80
N THR A 522 2.23 -23.72 17.48
CA THR A 522 2.75 -22.63 18.31
C THR A 522 1.69 -21.94 19.17
N GLU A 523 0.42 -22.37 19.15
CA GLU A 523 -0.66 -21.76 19.94
C GLU A 523 -0.33 -21.71 21.43
N GLY A 524 0.33 -22.74 21.97
CA GLY A 524 0.76 -22.76 23.37
C GLY A 524 1.73 -21.64 23.77
N GLN A 525 2.33 -20.95 22.80
CA GLN A 525 3.28 -19.85 22.99
C GLN A 525 2.69 -18.47 22.70
N ARG A 526 1.44 -18.38 22.21
CA ARG A 526 0.80 -17.11 21.81
C ARG A 526 0.58 -16.18 22.99
N LEU A 527 0.97 -14.90 22.87
CA LEU A 527 0.78 -13.85 23.88
C LEU A 527 -0.08 -12.69 23.39
N GLN A 528 -0.68 -12.83 22.21
CA GLN A 528 -1.38 -11.78 21.49
C GLN A 528 -2.79 -12.25 21.09
N VAL A 529 -3.67 -11.33 20.70
CA VAL A 529 -5.02 -11.67 20.21
C VAL A 529 -4.98 -12.72 19.10
N LEU A 530 -5.89 -13.69 19.16
CA LEU A 530 -6.01 -14.77 18.18
C LEU A 530 -6.50 -14.27 16.82
N ASP A 531 -7.60 -13.51 16.81
CA ASP A 531 -8.17 -12.89 15.61
C ASP A 531 -8.63 -11.44 15.90
N PRO A 532 -7.94 -10.42 15.35
CA PRO A 532 -8.29 -9.02 15.60
C PRO A 532 -9.67 -8.63 15.05
N THR A 533 -10.13 -9.27 13.98
CA THR A 533 -11.39 -8.92 13.31
C THR A 533 -12.63 -9.34 14.10
N THR A 534 -12.46 -10.27 15.04
CA THR A 534 -13.53 -10.68 15.96
C THR A 534 -13.34 -10.15 17.37
N ARG A 535 -12.10 -9.76 17.74
CA ARG A 535 -11.82 -9.19 19.06
C ARG A 535 -12.17 -7.71 19.16
N PHE A 536 -12.03 -6.95 18.08
CA PHE A 536 -12.17 -5.50 18.09
C PHE A 536 -13.30 -5.04 17.16
N ASN A 537 -14.52 -4.92 17.69
CA ASN A 537 -15.65 -4.42 16.91
C ASN A 537 -15.80 -2.90 16.97
N ASN A 538 -15.24 -2.26 17.99
CA ASN A 538 -15.26 -0.82 18.25
C ASN A 538 -14.10 -0.43 19.20
N ALA A 539 -13.99 0.87 19.51
CA ALA A 539 -12.96 1.40 20.41
C ALA A 539 -13.09 0.93 21.88
N ASP A 540 -14.30 0.62 22.35
CA ASP A 540 -14.54 0.12 23.71
C ASP A 540 -14.01 -1.32 23.87
N ASP A 541 -14.14 -2.16 22.84
CA ASP A 541 -13.57 -3.50 22.82
C ASP A 541 -12.04 -3.46 22.96
N LEU A 542 -11.39 -2.50 22.29
CA LEU A 542 -9.95 -2.27 22.42
C LEU A 542 -9.58 -1.80 23.84
N LYS A 543 -10.32 -0.82 24.38
CA LYS A 543 -10.12 -0.36 25.75
C LYS A 543 -10.26 -1.52 26.74
N GLN A 544 -11.31 -2.33 26.61
CA GLN A 544 -11.56 -3.48 27.46
C GLN A 544 -10.42 -4.52 27.36
N TYR A 545 -9.96 -4.83 26.15
CA TYR A 545 -8.83 -5.73 25.94
C TYR A 545 -7.59 -5.27 26.70
N VAL A 546 -7.19 -4.01 26.48
CA VAL A 546 -5.98 -3.47 27.09
C VAL A 546 -6.14 -3.32 28.60
N HIS A 547 -7.33 -2.93 29.09
CA HIS A 547 -7.64 -2.88 30.52
C HIS A 547 -7.46 -4.24 31.20
N ASN A 548 -8.11 -5.28 30.68
CA ASN A 548 -8.03 -6.64 31.23
C ASN A 548 -6.62 -7.25 31.09
N MET A 549 -5.89 -6.92 30.02
CA MET A 549 -4.48 -7.27 29.90
C MET A 549 -3.64 -6.60 30.99
N PHE A 550 -3.88 -5.30 31.26
CA PHE A 550 -3.19 -4.56 32.32
C PHE A 550 -3.59 -5.02 33.73
N ASP A 551 -4.78 -5.57 33.93
CA ASP A 551 -5.14 -6.23 35.19
C ASP A 551 -4.18 -7.39 35.52
N VAL A 552 -3.88 -8.23 34.52
CA VAL A 552 -2.89 -9.32 34.68
C VAL A 552 -1.50 -8.75 34.87
N ILE A 553 -1.08 -7.79 34.04
CA ILE A 553 0.25 -7.18 34.12
C ILE A 553 0.45 -6.56 35.50
N TYR A 554 -0.44 -5.69 35.97
CA TYR A 554 -0.31 -5.04 37.27
C TYR A 554 -0.35 -6.00 38.43
N MET A 555 -1.17 -7.05 38.39
CA MET A 555 -1.12 -8.11 39.39
C MET A 555 0.28 -8.76 39.42
N LEU A 556 0.79 -9.22 38.26
CA LEU A 556 2.09 -9.89 38.18
C LEU A 556 3.27 -8.97 38.53
N GLU A 557 3.20 -7.69 38.19
CA GLU A 557 4.18 -6.68 38.60
C GLU A 557 4.11 -6.43 40.10
N TYR A 558 2.91 -6.31 40.69
CA TYR A 558 2.74 -6.13 42.13
C TYR A 558 3.35 -7.31 42.92
N LEU A 559 3.06 -8.54 42.51
CA LEU A 559 3.61 -9.74 43.15
C LEU A 559 5.14 -9.80 43.06
N GLU A 560 5.72 -9.48 41.89
CA GLU A 560 7.18 -9.41 41.72
C GLU A 560 7.78 -8.30 42.58
N GLY A 561 7.17 -7.11 42.62
CA GLY A 561 7.64 -5.98 43.41
C GLY A 561 7.62 -6.29 44.91
N LYS A 562 6.52 -6.85 45.42
CA LYS A 562 6.42 -7.32 46.81
C LYS A 562 7.49 -8.35 47.14
N SER A 563 7.69 -9.31 46.24
CA SER A 563 8.70 -10.34 46.39
C SER A 563 10.12 -9.78 46.44
N ILE A 564 10.46 -8.87 45.55
CA ILE A 564 11.76 -8.19 45.53
C ILE A 564 11.99 -7.42 46.84
N ILE A 565 10.97 -6.73 47.35
CA ILE A 565 11.07 -5.97 48.59
C ILE A 565 11.34 -6.88 49.80
N SER A 566 10.65 -8.02 49.90
CA SER A 566 10.72 -8.90 51.07
C SER A 566 11.79 -9.99 51.00
N GLN A 567 12.15 -10.48 49.81
CA GLN A 567 13.02 -11.65 49.64
C GLN A 567 14.47 -11.29 49.26
N LEU A 568 14.73 -10.09 48.75
CA LEU A 568 16.06 -9.69 48.27
C LEU A 568 16.76 -8.71 49.23
N SER A 569 18.05 -8.92 49.42
CA SER A 569 18.96 -7.97 50.08
C SER A 569 19.19 -6.71 49.23
N ALA A 570 19.76 -5.65 49.84
CA ALA A 570 20.10 -4.42 49.09
C ALA A 570 21.04 -4.70 47.90
N THR A 571 22.04 -5.56 48.07
CA THR A 571 22.97 -5.96 47.00
C THR A 571 22.26 -6.69 45.86
N GLU A 572 21.35 -7.62 46.19
CA GLU A 572 20.57 -8.35 45.18
C GLU A 572 19.58 -7.44 44.46
N LYS A 573 18.99 -6.46 45.16
CA LYS A 573 18.15 -5.41 44.56
C LYS A 573 18.93 -4.59 43.53
N MET A 574 20.20 -4.26 43.79
CA MET A 574 21.04 -3.54 42.81
C MET A 574 21.23 -4.33 41.51
N THR A 575 21.26 -5.66 41.59
CA THR A 575 21.34 -6.54 40.41
C THR A 575 19.98 -6.64 39.70
N ALA A 576 18.90 -6.86 40.44
CA ALA A 576 17.57 -7.14 39.90
C ALA A 576 16.83 -5.91 39.36
N LEU A 577 17.20 -4.71 39.82
CA LEU A 577 16.50 -3.47 39.54
C LEU A 577 17.41 -2.40 38.94
N ARG A 578 16.80 -1.43 38.26
CA ARG A 578 17.46 -0.24 37.70
C ARG A 578 16.63 0.99 38.06
N LYS A 579 17.24 2.17 37.91
CA LYS A 579 16.57 3.46 38.00
C LYS A 579 16.47 4.06 36.61
N ILE A 580 15.33 4.68 36.29
CA ILE A 580 15.16 5.45 35.06
C ILE A 580 15.03 6.94 35.38
N GLU A 581 15.71 7.76 34.59
CA GLU A 581 15.70 9.21 34.71
C GLU A 581 15.52 9.88 33.35
N ASN A 582 15.06 11.13 33.37
CA ASN A 582 14.96 11.97 32.19
C ASN A 582 16.22 12.81 32.07
N LYS A 583 16.91 12.69 30.94
CA LYS A 583 18.04 13.54 30.57
C LYS A 583 17.60 14.47 29.46
N TYR A 584 17.80 15.77 29.66
CA TYR A 584 17.49 16.78 28.66
C TYR A 584 18.79 17.20 27.98
N VAL A 585 18.79 17.13 26.66
CA VAL A 585 19.90 17.58 25.81
C VAL A 585 19.33 18.45 24.71
N LYS A 586 20.14 19.36 24.20
CA LYS A 586 19.75 20.21 23.10
C LYS A 586 19.40 19.37 21.87
N ASP A 587 18.17 19.52 21.40
CA ASP A 587 17.69 18.90 20.17
C ASP A 587 18.48 19.44 18.98
N ARG A 588 18.90 18.54 18.08
CA ARG A 588 19.72 18.92 16.93
C ARG A 588 18.91 19.61 15.82
N GLU A 589 17.61 19.30 15.73
CA GLU A 589 16.73 19.74 14.66
C GLU A 589 16.08 21.09 14.96
N ASP A 590 15.58 21.29 16.18
CA ASP A 590 14.88 22.52 16.57
C ASP A 590 15.58 23.35 17.66
N GLY A 591 16.63 22.81 18.29
CA GLY A 591 17.46 23.54 19.25
C GLY A 591 16.86 23.67 20.66
N ASN A 592 15.70 23.07 20.94
CA ASN A 592 15.08 23.11 22.26
C ASN A 592 15.70 22.08 23.22
N GLU A 593 15.59 22.34 24.53
CA GLU A 593 16.09 21.47 25.62
C GLU A 593 14.94 20.94 26.50
N VAL A 594 13.75 20.74 25.91
CA VAL A 594 12.53 20.33 26.62
C VAL A 594 12.10 18.89 26.35
N TYR A 595 12.82 18.18 25.48
CA TYR A 595 12.54 16.78 25.15
C TYR A 595 13.44 15.88 25.96
N ALA A 596 12.85 14.98 26.75
CA ALA A 596 13.60 14.03 27.55
C ALA A 596 14.10 12.86 26.70
N THR A 597 15.33 12.44 26.94
CA THR A 597 15.84 11.10 26.62
C THR A 597 15.81 10.27 27.89
N ASN A 598 15.35 9.01 27.83
CA ASN A 598 15.35 8.16 29.02
C ASN A 598 16.74 7.55 29.25
N VAL A 599 17.25 7.62 30.48
CA VAL A 599 18.52 7.00 30.88
C VAL A 599 18.22 5.96 31.95
N VAL A 600 18.55 4.71 31.66
CA VAL A 600 18.46 3.62 32.64
C VAL A 600 19.85 3.41 33.24
N GLN A 601 19.93 3.45 34.56
CA GLN A 601 21.17 3.33 35.32
C GLN A 601 21.09 2.20 36.35
N ASN A 602 22.24 1.63 36.67
CA ASN A 602 22.38 0.72 37.81
C ASN A 602 22.01 1.46 39.11
N LEU A 603 21.38 0.77 40.06
CA LEU A 603 21.11 1.35 41.37
C LEU A 603 22.41 1.51 42.15
N THR A 604 22.50 2.59 42.92
CA THR A 604 23.48 2.68 44.00
C THR A 604 23.02 1.85 45.21
N GLU A 605 23.93 1.55 46.13
CA GLU A 605 23.57 0.89 47.39
C GLU A 605 22.60 1.75 48.21
N GLU A 606 22.74 3.08 48.16
CA GLU A 606 21.83 4.02 48.82
C GLU A 606 20.43 3.97 48.22
N ASP A 607 20.31 3.92 46.90
CA ASP A 607 19.01 3.76 46.23
C ASP A 607 18.36 2.44 46.64
N ALA A 608 19.12 1.34 46.62
CA ALA A 608 18.60 0.02 46.99
C ALA A 608 18.13 -0.06 48.45
N LYS A 609 18.82 0.61 49.38
CA LYS A 609 18.43 0.69 50.80
C LYS A 609 17.13 1.47 51.03
N LYS A 610 16.77 2.40 50.15
CA LYS A 610 15.48 3.12 50.21
C LYS A 610 14.28 2.25 49.82
N LEU A 611 14.51 1.14 49.10
CA LEU A 611 13.46 0.26 48.61
C LEU A 611 12.98 -0.71 49.69
N THR A 612 12.16 -0.20 50.61
CA THR A 612 11.63 -0.93 51.78
C THR A 612 10.14 -1.25 51.68
N SER A 613 9.43 -0.62 50.75
CA SER A 613 8.02 -0.87 50.45
C SER A 613 7.79 -0.91 48.93
N PHE A 614 6.64 -1.46 48.51
CA PHE A 614 6.26 -1.49 47.09
C PHE A 614 6.17 -0.07 46.50
N GLU A 615 5.58 0.86 47.26
CA GLU A 615 5.45 2.28 46.86
C GLU A 615 6.80 2.93 46.56
N ASN A 616 7.87 2.53 47.26
CA ASN A 616 9.21 3.06 46.99
C ASN A 616 9.72 2.68 45.59
N LEU A 617 9.25 1.59 44.99
CA LEU A 617 9.59 1.24 43.61
C LEU A 617 9.03 2.28 42.63
N ILE A 618 7.83 2.80 42.91
CA ILE A 618 7.18 3.84 42.10
C ILE A 618 7.85 5.19 42.36
N ASP A 619 7.96 5.58 43.64
CA ASP A 619 8.47 6.89 44.06
C ASP A 619 9.94 7.13 43.67
N ASN A 620 10.74 6.07 43.54
CA ASN A 620 12.14 6.16 43.16
C ASN A 620 12.41 5.81 41.69
N ASN A 621 11.37 5.80 40.84
CA ASN A 621 11.47 5.54 39.40
C ASN A 621 12.20 4.23 39.06
N ILE A 622 11.76 3.13 39.67
CA ILE A 622 12.41 1.83 39.53
C ILE A 622 11.79 1.01 38.40
N LEU A 623 12.62 0.23 37.72
CA LEU A 623 12.22 -0.79 36.75
C LEU A 623 13.05 -2.06 36.93
N SER A 624 12.58 -3.17 36.38
CA SER A 624 13.33 -4.43 36.35
C SER A 624 14.55 -4.33 35.44
N ALA A 625 15.67 -4.90 35.89
CA ALA A 625 16.88 -5.05 35.09
C ALA A 625 16.81 -6.18 34.06
N ARG A 626 15.80 -7.06 34.16
CA ARG A 626 15.73 -8.33 33.42
C ARG A 626 15.80 -8.16 31.91
N GLU A 627 15.10 -7.16 31.39
CA GLU A 627 15.03 -6.92 29.94
C GLU A 627 15.35 -5.47 29.56
N TYR A 628 15.65 -4.62 30.55
CA TYR A 628 16.03 -3.21 30.35
C TYR A 628 17.49 -2.99 30.77
N LYS A 629 18.35 -2.91 29.76
CA LYS A 629 19.80 -2.70 29.93
C LYS A 629 20.07 -1.30 30.49
N SER A 630 21.11 -1.18 31.31
CA SER A 630 21.67 0.10 31.75
C SER A 630 22.33 0.81 30.58
N LYS A 631 21.66 1.81 30.02
CA LYS A 631 22.13 2.64 28.91
C LYS A 631 21.24 3.87 28.75
N GLU A 632 21.69 4.80 27.91
CA GLU A 632 20.83 5.82 27.32
C GLU A 632 19.93 5.17 26.25
N TYR A 633 18.62 5.42 26.34
CA TYR A 633 17.62 5.05 25.35
C TYR A 633 17.28 6.32 24.57
N GLU A 634 17.94 6.46 23.42
CA GLU A 634 17.81 7.62 22.53
C GLU A 634 16.36 7.90 22.11
N ARG A 635 16.05 9.14 21.78
CA ARG A 635 14.73 9.46 21.22
C ARG A 635 14.59 8.87 19.83
N ASN A 636 13.36 8.55 19.44
CA ASN A 636 13.04 7.97 18.13
C ASN A 636 13.74 6.62 17.89
N GLY A 637 13.86 5.82 18.96
CA GLY A 637 14.55 4.53 18.94
C GLY A 637 13.58 3.36 18.77
N TYR A 638 14.11 2.23 18.30
CA TYR A 638 13.35 0.98 18.09
C TYR A 638 13.19 0.21 19.42
N PHE A 639 12.47 0.82 20.37
CA PHE A 639 12.26 0.26 21.71
C PHE A 639 10.83 -0.24 21.89
N THR A 640 10.69 -1.37 22.58
CA THR A 640 9.40 -1.97 22.92
C THR A 640 9.27 -2.13 24.42
N ILE A 641 8.04 -2.01 24.94
CA ILE A 641 7.75 -2.30 26.34
C ILE A 641 7.52 -3.79 26.48
N LYS A 642 8.23 -4.41 27.43
CA LYS A 642 8.18 -5.84 27.67
C LYS A 642 6.96 -6.17 28.52
N LEU A 643 6.29 -7.25 28.16
CA LEU A 643 5.06 -7.69 28.80
C LEU A 643 5.32 -8.16 30.24
N PHE A 644 6.48 -8.80 30.49
CA PHE A 644 6.79 -9.43 31.77
C PHE A 644 7.93 -8.78 32.55
N ALA A 645 8.54 -7.69 32.07
CA ALA A 645 9.53 -6.93 32.81
C ALA A 645 8.91 -5.63 33.37
N PRO A 646 8.71 -5.51 34.69
CA PRO A 646 8.00 -4.38 35.27
C PRO A 646 8.71 -3.04 35.04
N ILE A 647 7.92 -2.02 34.71
CA ILE A 647 8.27 -0.61 34.88
C ILE A 647 7.35 -0.05 35.96
N TYR A 648 7.83 -0.05 37.21
CA TYR A 648 7.08 0.51 38.34
C TYR A 648 7.03 2.05 38.27
N ALA A 649 8.08 2.64 37.72
CA ALA A 649 8.22 4.08 37.52
C ALA A 649 6.99 4.71 36.85
N ALA A 650 6.68 5.93 37.28
CA ALA A 650 5.71 6.85 36.67
C ALA A 650 6.40 8.17 36.31
N LEU A 651 7.59 8.04 35.69
CA LEU A 651 8.49 9.15 35.43
C LEU A 651 7.86 10.16 34.45
N SER A 652 7.42 11.30 34.98
CA SER A 652 6.86 12.46 34.27
C SER A 652 7.93 13.38 33.70
N SER A 653 7.62 14.12 32.64
CA SER A 653 8.37 15.30 32.21
C SER A 653 7.60 16.60 32.50
N ASP A 654 8.09 17.37 33.47
CA ASP A 654 7.43 18.61 33.91
C ASP A 654 7.71 19.81 32.99
N ILE A 655 8.74 19.71 32.13
CA ILE A 655 9.16 20.80 31.23
C ILE A 655 8.79 20.57 29.77
N GLY A 656 8.39 19.36 29.37
CA GLY A 656 8.02 19.08 27.98
C GLY A 656 7.56 17.65 27.76
N THR A 657 8.31 16.90 26.95
CA THR A 657 7.90 15.59 26.43
C THR A 657 8.72 14.47 27.05
N PRO A 658 8.09 13.36 27.48
CA PRO A 658 8.79 12.23 28.07
C PRO A 658 9.60 11.47 27.01
N GLY A 659 10.60 10.72 27.46
CA GLY A 659 11.42 9.90 26.58
C GLY A 659 10.68 8.66 26.06
N ASP A 660 11.32 7.99 25.10
CA ASP A 660 10.75 6.88 24.32
C ASP A 660 10.24 5.68 25.14
N LEU A 661 10.94 5.27 26.20
CA LEU A 661 10.58 4.09 26.98
C LEU A 661 9.40 4.40 27.91
N MET A 662 9.50 5.51 28.65
CA MET A 662 8.44 5.91 29.58
C MET A 662 7.20 6.40 28.83
N GLY A 663 7.39 7.13 27.73
CA GLY A 663 6.32 7.59 26.85
C GLY A 663 5.43 6.42 26.40
N ARG A 664 6.02 5.35 25.86
CA ARG A 664 5.23 4.17 25.42
C ARG A 664 4.55 3.46 26.58
N ARG A 665 5.22 3.30 27.73
CA ARG A 665 4.60 2.65 28.90
C ARG A 665 3.38 3.43 29.38
N ILE A 666 3.50 4.73 29.62
CA ILE A 666 2.39 5.56 30.10
C ILE A 666 1.27 5.65 29.05
N ALA A 667 1.60 5.71 27.75
CA ALA A 667 0.60 5.69 26.69
C ALA A 667 -0.30 4.43 26.74
N TYR A 668 0.29 3.25 26.99
CA TYR A 668 -0.49 2.01 27.18
C TYR A 668 -1.31 2.01 28.48
N GLU A 669 -0.78 2.58 29.57
CA GLU A 669 -1.53 2.71 30.83
C GLU A 669 -2.73 3.65 30.68
N LEU A 670 -2.59 4.71 29.88
CA LEU A 670 -3.70 5.59 29.52
C LEU A 670 -4.72 4.92 28.59
N LEU A 671 -4.27 4.07 27.66
CA LEU A 671 -5.17 3.23 26.86
C LEU A 671 -5.98 2.29 27.75
N ALA A 672 -5.35 1.65 28.75
CA ALA A 672 -6.03 0.81 29.72
C ALA A 672 -7.05 1.58 30.58
N ALA A 673 -6.70 2.81 31.00
CA ALA A 673 -7.53 3.60 31.90
C ALA A 673 -8.71 4.31 31.19
N LYS A 674 -8.46 4.91 30.03
CA LYS A 674 -9.43 5.81 29.36
C LYS A 674 -9.80 5.37 27.94
N GLY A 675 -9.01 4.53 27.29
CA GLY A 675 -9.23 4.09 25.91
C GLY A 675 -8.35 4.84 24.91
N PHE A 676 -8.49 4.52 23.63
CA PHE A 676 -7.61 5.05 22.58
C PHE A 676 -7.79 6.55 22.40
N LYS A 677 -9.02 6.98 22.10
CA LYS A 677 -9.36 8.38 21.84
C LYS A 677 -9.22 9.29 23.07
N ASP A 678 -9.65 8.82 24.24
CA ASP A 678 -9.75 9.68 25.43
C ASP A 678 -8.53 9.56 26.37
N GLY A 679 -7.66 8.58 26.14
CA GLY A 679 -6.47 8.32 26.97
C GLY A 679 -5.17 8.42 26.20
N MET A 680 -4.97 7.52 25.24
CA MET A 680 -3.71 7.42 24.50
C MET A 680 -3.50 8.60 23.55
N VAL A 681 -4.47 8.93 22.71
CA VAL A 681 -4.36 10.01 21.70
C VAL A 681 -4.03 11.37 22.32
N PRO A 682 -4.70 11.85 23.39
CA PRO A 682 -4.38 13.15 23.98
C PRO A 682 -2.97 13.24 24.57
N TYR A 683 -2.36 12.10 24.88
CA TYR A 683 -1.01 12.02 25.46
C TYR A 683 0.10 11.95 24.43
N ILE A 684 -0.13 11.33 23.27
CA ILE A 684 0.88 11.16 22.22
C ILE A 684 0.68 12.09 21.01
N SER A 685 -0.37 12.92 21.03
CA SER A 685 -0.66 13.91 19.98
C SER A 685 -0.61 15.35 20.50
N ASN A 686 -0.67 16.30 19.58
CA ASN A 686 -0.77 17.73 19.89
C ASN A 686 -2.22 18.22 20.15
N GLN A 687 -3.14 17.33 20.54
CA GLN A 687 -4.54 17.68 20.81
C GLN A 687 -4.73 18.88 21.75
N TYR A 688 -3.84 19.04 22.74
CA TYR A 688 -3.88 20.16 23.69
C TYR A 688 -2.86 21.27 23.40
N GLU A 689 -2.30 21.35 22.19
CA GLU A 689 -1.31 22.38 21.79
C GLU A 689 -1.86 23.80 22.00
N GLU A 690 -3.08 24.08 21.53
CA GLU A 690 -3.68 25.40 21.68
C GLU A 690 -3.94 25.77 23.14
N VAL A 691 -4.34 24.80 23.97
CA VAL A 691 -4.53 25.01 25.41
C VAL A 691 -3.19 25.31 26.09
N ALA A 692 -2.13 24.56 25.75
CA ALA A 692 -0.80 24.82 26.25
C ALA A 692 -0.33 26.25 25.92
N LYS A 693 -0.56 26.68 24.68
CA LYS A 693 -0.21 28.03 24.21
C LYS A 693 -0.96 29.12 24.99
N GLN A 694 -2.26 28.92 25.23
CA GLN A 694 -3.10 29.83 26.04
C GLN A 694 -2.63 29.90 27.49
N ASN A 695 -2.16 28.77 28.05
CA ASN A 695 -1.59 28.69 29.38
C ASN A 695 -0.14 29.21 29.47
N GLY A 696 0.40 29.77 28.38
CA GLY A 696 1.76 30.33 28.35
C GLY A 696 2.88 29.30 28.19
N LYS A 697 2.56 28.00 28.03
CA LYS A 697 3.54 26.95 27.73
C LYS A 697 3.77 26.92 26.22
N LYS A 698 4.89 27.49 25.79
CA LYS A 698 5.22 27.72 24.37
C LYS A 698 6.57 27.11 24.01
N ILE A 699 6.73 26.77 22.75
CA ILE A 699 7.98 26.26 22.15
C ILE A 699 8.16 26.83 20.75
N THR A 700 9.41 27.03 20.33
CA THR A 700 9.72 27.44 18.95
C THR A 700 10.21 26.23 18.17
N ILE A 701 9.46 25.82 17.15
CA ILE A 701 9.81 24.69 16.28
C ILE A 701 9.93 25.21 14.86
N TYR A 702 11.11 25.04 14.24
CA TYR A 702 11.44 25.56 12.90
C TYR A 702 11.06 27.05 12.70
N GLY A 703 11.35 27.88 13.71
CA GLY A 703 11.07 29.32 13.69
C GLY A 703 9.62 29.72 13.92
N LYS A 704 8.72 28.78 14.23
CA LYS A 704 7.30 29.07 14.54
C LYS A 704 7.00 28.82 16.01
N GLU A 705 6.32 29.78 16.64
CA GLU A 705 5.84 29.65 18.03
C GLU A 705 4.58 28.75 18.08
N ARG A 706 4.70 27.67 18.85
CA ARG A 706 3.69 26.63 19.06
C ARG A 706 3.43 26.43 20.56
N GLY A 707 2.35 25.73 20.90
CA GLY A 707 2.10 25.31 22.27
C GLY A 707 2.95 24.11 22.66
N LEU A 708 3.41 24.04 23.91
CA LEU A 708 4.17 22.91 24.44
C LEU A 708 3.29 22.05 25.34
N VAL A 709 2.83 20.90 24.83
CA VAL A 709 2.01 19.95 25.58
C VAL A 709 2.89 19.21 26.60
N THR A 710 2.76 19.57 27.89
CA THR A 710 3.46 18.92 29.01
C THR A 710 2.66 17.75 29.58
N ASP A 711 3.35 16.82 30.26
CA ASP A 711 2.70 15.67 30.91
C ASP A 711 1.71 16.11 32.01
N GLU A 712 2.01 17.21 32.70
CA GLU A 712 1.11 17.83 33.69
C GLU A 712 -0.23 18.26 33.05
N LEU A 713 -0.17 18.95 31.90
CA LEU A 713 -1.38 19.38 31.18
C LEU A 713 -2.21 18.18 30.74
N VAL A 714 -1.55 17.14 30.22
CA VAL A 714 -2.24 15.93 29.78
C VAL A 714 -2.93 15.25 30.97
N LEU A 715 -2.22 15.05 32.09
CA LEU A 715 -2.78 14.43 33.29
C LEU A 715 -4.04 15.18 33.76
N GLN A 716 -3.93 16.50 33.86
CA GLN A 716 -5.03 17.36 34.29
C GLN A 716 -6.24 17.23 33.37
N LYS A 717 -6.03 17.22 32.04
CA LYS A 717 -7.13 17.17 31.06
C LYS A 717 -7.77 15.79 30.95
N VAL A 718 -6.97 14.73 30.93
CA VAL A 718 -7.45 13.34 30.76
C VAL A 718 -8.20 12.85 32.00
N PHE A 719 -7.76 13.26 33.19
CA PHE A 719 -8.37 12.81 34.46
C PHE A 719 -9.21 13.89 35.16
N ASN A 720 -9.38 15.06 34.55
CA ASN A 720 -10.16 16.16 35.09
C ASN A 720 -9.79 16.50 36.55
N GLY A 721 -8.49 16.53 36.85
CA GLY A 721 -7.96 16.82 38.19
C GLY A 721 -8.10 15.69 39.23
N GLN A 722 -8.48 14.47 38.84
CA GLN A 722 -8.55 13.33 39.78
C GLN A 722 -7.20 12.97 40.41
N TYR A 723 -6.09 13.22 39.71
CA TYR A 723 -4.72 12.96 40.17
C TYR A 723 -3.89 14.22 40.02
N GLU A 724 -3.06 14.53 41.02
CA GLU A 724 -2.13 15.67 40.97
C GLU A 724 -0.81 15.27 40.30
N THR A 725 -0.40 14.00 40.41
CA THR A 725 0.84 13.49 39.81
C THR A 725 0.66 12.15 39.10
N TRP A 726 1.56 11.84 38.16
CA TRP A 726 1.61 10.52 37.50
C TRP A 726 1.91 9.40 38.49
N THR A 727 2.68 9.69 39.54
CA THR A 727 2.93 8.77 40.65
C THR A 727 1.62 8.41 41.36
N GLU A 728 0.78 9.38 41.69
CA GLU A 728 -0.54 9.11 42.29
C GLU A 728 -1.44 8.27 41.38
N PHE A 729 -1.48 8.60 40.09
CA PHE A 729 -2.20 7.78 39.10
C PHE A 729 -1.70 6.33 39.11
N LYS A 730 -0.38 6.12 39.03
CA LYS A 730 0.22 4.78 39.02
C LYS A 730 -0.10 3.99 40.29
N LYS A 731 -0.01 4.63 41.45
CA LYS A 731 -0.38 4.03 42.75
C LYS A 731 -1.85 3.64 42.78
N ALA A 732 -2.72 4.53 42.30
CA ALA A 732 -4.15 4.24 42.21
C ALA A 732 -4.45 3.05 41.30
N MET A 733 -3.76 2.92 40.16
CA MET A 733 -3.94 1.77 39.26
C MET A 733 -3.55 0.45 39.92
N TYR A 734 -2.43 0.39 40.66
CA TYR A 734 -2.07 -0.81 41.42
C TYR A 734 -3.10 -1.09 42.55
N ASN A 735 -3.46 -0.07 43.32
CA ASN A 735 -4.41 -0.22 44.43
C ASN A 735 -5.79 -0.69 43.98
N GLU A 736 -6.27 -0.25 42.81
CA GLU A 736 -7.51 -0.72 42.19
C GLU A 736 -7.48 -2.23 41.93
N ARG A 737 -6.35 -2.80 41.50
CA ARG A 737 -6.23 -4.25 41.26
C ARG A 737 -6.05 -5.00 42.57
N VAL A 738 -5.26 -4.48 43.51
CA VAL A 738 -5.06 -5.08 44.84
C VAL A 738 -6.42 -5.21 45.56
N ALA A 739 -7.29 -4.22 45.45
CA ALA A 739 -8.64 -4.26 46.02
C ALA A 739 -9.56 -5.34 45.43
N GLN A 740 -9.16 -6.00 44.33
CA GLN A 740 -9.91 -7.06 43.65
C GLN A 740 -9.29 -8.46 43.83
N PHE A 741 -8.16 -8.59 44.54
CA PHE A 741 -7.43 -9.85 44.69
C PHE A 741 -8.24 -10.97 45.36
N ASP A 742 -9.25 -10.62 46.17
CA ASP A 742 -10.19 -11.56 46.79
C ASP A 742 -11.18 -12.18 45.79
N ARG A 743 -11.24 -11.67 44.57
CA ARG A 743 -12.14 -12.11 43.50
C ARG A 743 -11.42 -12.75 42.31
N LEU A 744 -10.14 -13.11 42.47
CA LEU A 744 -9.35 -13.72 41.41
C LEU A 744 -10.03 -14.99 40.88
N ASN A 745 -10.19 -15.04 39.56
CA ASN A 745 -10.70 -16.20 38.86
C ASN A 745 -9.76 -17.40 39.00
N LYS A 746 -10.34 -18.59 39.11
CA LYS A 746 -9.58 -19.83 39.11
C LYS A 746 -8.84 -20.00 37.79
N VAL A 747 -7.51 -20.11 37.81
CA VAL A 747 -6.67 -20.29 36.63
C VAL A 747 -5.87 -21.59 36.74
N THR A 748 -5.64 -22.26 35.61
CA THR A 748 -4.80 -23.46 35.50
C THR A 748 -3.68 -23.23 34.49
N PHE A 749 -2.43 -23.40 34.92
CA PHE A 749 -1.24 -23.15 34.10
C PHE A 749 -0.19 -24.25 34.30
N ASN A 750 0.84 -24.27 33.44
CA ASN A 750 1.98 -25.18 33.59
C ASN A 750 2.73 -24.86 34.89
N ASP A 751 2.94 -25.86 35.75
CA ASP A 751 3.68 -25.67 36.99
C ASP A 751 5.18 -25.50 36.69
N THR A 752 5.65 -24.26 36.72
CA THR A 752 7.05 -23.92 36.43
C THR A 752 8.02 -24.33 37.54
N THR A 753 7.52 -24.77 38.71
CA THR A 753 8.38 -25.27 39.79
C THR A 753 8.87 -26.69 39.53
N GLN A 754 8.21 -27.41 38.62
CA GLN A 754 8.54 -28.78 38.23
C GLN A 754 9.28 -28.82 36.89
N PRO A 755 10.09 -29.86 36.61
CA PRO A 755 10.70 -30.05 35.31
C PRO A 755 9.65 -30.09 34.19
N TRP A 756 9.92 -29.45 33.06
CA TRP A 756 8.98 -29.32 31.94
C TRP A 756 8.47 -30.67 31.41
N GLN A 757 9.27 -31.74 31.54
CA GLN A 757 8.92 -33.11 31.12
C GLN A 757 7.79 -33.73 31.95
N THR A 758 7.49 -33.19 33.13
CA THR A 758 6.43 -33.72 34.00
C THR A 758 5.04 -33.33 33.53
N PHE A 759 4.93 -32.31 32.66
CA PHE A 759 3.66 -31.70 32.24
C PHE A 759 2.74 -31.34 33.41
N ALA A 760 3.31 -31.10 34.60
CA ALA A 760 2.56 -30.76 35.80
C ALA A 760 1.76 -29.46 35.59
N LYS A 761 0.55 -29.45 36.15
CA LYS A 761 -0.34 -28.28 36.12
C LYS A 761 -0.57 -27.77 37.53
N LYS A 762 -0.53 -26.45 37.69
CA LYS A 762 -0.94 -25.77 38.92
C LYS A 762 -2.29 -25.12 38.67
N THR A 763 -3.19 -25.23 39.64
CA THR A 763 -4.50 -24.57 39.60
C THR A 763 -4.68 -23.77 40.87
N THR A 764 -5.05 -22.50 40.76
CA THR A 764 -5.29 -21.64 41.92
C THR A 764 -6.31 -20.56 41.61
N SER A 765 -6.99 -20.06 42.63
CA SER A 765 -7.79 -18.85 42.62
C SER A 765 -7.35 -17.89 43.75
N SER A 766 -6.13 -18.08 44.26
CA SER A 766 -5.59 -17.34 45.40
C SER A 766 -4.36 -16.54 44.99
N VAL A 767 -4.43 -15.23 45.18
CA VAL A 767 -3.28 -14.36 44.98
C VAL A 767 -2.13 -14.69 45.94
N ASP A 768 -2.42 -15.18 47.15
CA ASP A 768 -1.38 -15.59 48.11
C ASP A 768 -0.57 -16.80 47.60
N GLU A 769 -1.22 -17.74 46.91
CA GLU A 769 -0.51 -18.85 46.28
C GLU A 769 0.36 -18.38 45.11
N LEU A 770 -0.14 -17.44 44.30
CA LEU A 770 0.64 -16.81 43.25
C LEU A 770 1.83 -16.01 43.81
N GLN A 771 1.65 -15.30 44.93
CA GLN A 771 2.74 -14.59 45.62
C GLN A 771 3.83 -15.57 46.07
N LYS A 772 3.47 -16.71 46.67
CA LYS A 772 4.45 -17.72 47.09
C LYS A 772 5.23 -18.29 45.91
N LEU A 773 4.57 -18.53 44.78
CA LEU A 773 5.25 -18.96 43.55
C LEU A 773 6.21 -17.88 43.03
N MET A 774 5.79 -16.62 43.07
CA MET A 774 6.64 -15.50 42.69
C MET A 774 7.85 -15.36 43.63
N ASP A 775 7.67 -15.55 44.93
CA ASP A 775 8.75 -15.54 45.93
C ASP A 775 9.81 -16.59 45.64
N VAL A 776 9.38 -17.82 45.32
CA VAL A 776 10.30 -18.88 44.92
C VAL A 776 11.02 -18.52 43.62
N ALA A 777 10.31 -18.01 42.62
CA ALA A 777 10.89 -17.65 41.32
C ALA A 777 11.91 -16.50 41.44
N VAL A 778 11.57 -15.42 42.14
CA VAL A 778 12.47 -14.28 42.39
C VAL A 778 13.70 -14.72 43.16
N ARG A 779 13.53 -15.59 44.16
CA ARG A 779 14.66 -16.09 44.94
C ARG A 779 15.63 -16.91 44.09
N LYS A 780 15.11 -17.81 43.25
CA LYS A 780 15.91 -18.62 42.31
C LYS A 780 16.65 -17.74 41.28
N ASP A 781 15.99 -16.76 40.69
CA ASP A 781 16.62 -15.86 39.72
C ASP A 781 17.80 -15.09 40.34
N ALA A 782 17.64 -14.66 41.59
CA ALA A 782 18.68 -13.90 42.28
C ALA A 782 19.85 -14.78 42.79
N GLU A 783 19.66 -16.08 43.05
CA GLU A 783 20.75 -17.01 43.40
C GLU A 783 21.73 -17.26 42.24
N HIS A 784 21.23 -17.28 41.01
CA HIS A 784 22.03 -17.66 39.83
C HIS A 784 22.66 -16.47 39.09
N ASN A 785 22.21 -15.24 39.39
CA ASN A 785 22.75 -13.99 38.84
C ASN A 785 22.89 -13.97 37.29
N TYR A 786 21.86 -14.47 36.59
CA TYR A 786 21.86 -14.65 35.13
C TYR A 786 21.98 -13.37 34.31
N TYR A 787 21.65 -12.22 34.90
CA TYR A 787 21.51 -10.93 34.20
C TYR A 787 22.80 -10.39 33.58
N HIS A 788 23.96 -10.98 33.90
CA HIS A 788 25.27 -10.60 33.37
C HIS A 788 25.80 -11.55 32.28
N TRP A 789 25.04 -12.58 31.91
CA TRP A 789 25.48 -13.56 30.92
C TRP A 789 25.34 -13.02 29.50
N ASN A 790 26.37 -13.19 28.67
CA ASN A 790 26.37 -12.70 27.29
C ASN A 790 25.28 -13.33 26.40
N ASN A 791 24.78 -14.52 26.77
CA ASN A 791 23.73 -15.26 26.04
C ASN A 791 22.43 -15.39 26.86
N TYR A 792 22.17 -14.48 27.80
CA TYR A 792 20.95 -14.49 28.60
C TYR A 792 19.69 -14.49 27.72
N ASN A 793 18.81 -15.46 27.94
CA ASN A 793 17.50 -15.54 27.33
C ASN A 793 16.43 -15.67 28.42
N PRO A 794 15.57 -14.66 28.64
CA PRO A 794 14.60 -14.69 29.73
C PRO A 794 13.59 -15.85 29.63
N ASP A 795 13.27 -16.33 28.42
CA ASP A 795 12.39 -17.49 28.23
C ASP A 795 12.98 -18.80 28.79
N ILE A 796 14.31 -18.88 28.89
CA ILE A 796 15.05 -20.10 29.29
C ILE A 796 15.66 -19.94 30.68
N ASP A 797 16.16 -18.76 31.00
CA ASP A 797 17.03 -18.55 32.16
C ASP A 797 16.30 -17.92 33.36
N SER A 798 15.16 -17.24 33.14
CA SER A 798 14.40 -16.61 34.24
C SER A 798 13.17 -17.41 34.64
N GLU A 799 13.15 -17.86 35.89
CA GLU A 799 12.02 -18.50 36.51
C GLU A 799 10.85 -17.52 36.68
N VAL A 800 11.15 -16.24 36.93
CA VAL A 800 10.14 -15.18 36.99
C VAL A 800 9.46 -14.99 35.64
N HIS A 801 10.22 -14.88 34.55
CA HIS A 801 9.66 -14.71 33.21
C HIS A 801 8.81 -15.93 32.81
N LYS A 802 9.30 -17.16 33.04
CA LYS A 802 8.53 -18.40 32.78
C LYS A 802 7.20 -18.43 33.54
N LEU A 803 7.22 -18.10 34.84
CA LEU A 803 6.02 -18.08 35.67
C LEU A 803 5.01 -17.05 35.15
N LYS A 804 5.46 -15.82 34.87
CA LYS A 804 4.61 -14.75 34.32
C LYS A 804 4.00 -15.14 32.98
N LYS A 805 4.80 -15.72 32.08
CA LYS A 805 4.35 -16.20 30.76
C LYS A 805 3.30 -17.30 30.88
N ALA A 806 3.51 -18.27 31.77
CA ALA A 806 2.56 -19.36 32.00
C ALA A 806 1.21 -18.85 32.54
N ILE A 807 1.24 -17.94 33.52
CA ILE A 807 0.02 -17.35 34.10
C ILE A 807 -0.71 -16.47 33.07
N PHE A 808 0.02 -15.59 32.38
CA PHE A 808 -0.57 -14.70 31.37
C PHE A 808 -1.22 -15.50 30.24
N LYS A 809 -0.54 -16.52 29.70
CA LYS A 809 -1.11 -17.39 28.66
C LYS A 809 -2.40 -18.06 29.13
N ALA A 810 -2.40 -18.58 30.36
CA ALA A 810 -3.57 -19.26 30.90
C ALA A 810 -4.77 -18.32 31.03
N TYR A 811 -4.56 -17.08 31.47
CA TYR A 811 -5.63 -16.08 31.51
C TYR A 811 -6.08 -15.64 30.11
N LEU A 812 -5.15 -15.43 29.18
CA LEU A 812 -5.46 -15.10 27.79
C LEU A 812 -6.41 -16.15 27.19
N ASP A 813 -6.13 -17.43 27.40
CA ASP A 813 -6.96 -18.54 26.93
C ASP A 813 -8.30 -18.65 27.68
N GLN A 814 -8.27 -18.57 29.00
CA GLN A 814 -9.44 -18.71 29.85
C GLN A 814 -10.48 -17.61 29.60
N THR A 815 -10.02 -16.39 29.34
CA THR A 815 -10.88 -15.20 29.16
C THR A 815 -11.24 -14.95 27.69
N ASP A 816 -10.87 -15.87 26.80
CA ASP A 816 -11.07 -15.79 25.35
C ASP A 816 -10.55 -14.45 24.79
N ASP A 817 -9.24 -14.24 24.88
CA ASP A 817 -8.54 -13.01 24.53
C ASP A 817 -8.97 -11.81 25.36
N PHE A 818 -9.04 -11.95 26.68
CA PHE A 818 -9.35 -10.86 27.61
C PHE A 818 -10.70 -10.18 27.31
N ARG A 819 -11.71 -10.94 26.88
CA ARG A 819 -13.10 -10.46 26.76
C ARG A 819 -13.79 -10.29 28.11
N SER A 820 -13.30 -11.00 29.13
CA SER A 820 -13.77 -10.87 30.52
C SER A 820 -12.61 -10.57 31.46
N SER A 821 -12.91 -9.91 32.58
CA SER A 821 -11.92 -9.64 33.63
C SER A 821 -11.44 -10.94 34.29
N ILE A 822 -10.23 -10.90 34.85
CA ILE A 822 -9.68 -11.97 35.69
C ILE A 822 -10.17 -11.90 37.14
N PHE A 823 -10.94 -10.87 37.51
CA PHE A 823 -11.48 -10.67 38.86
C PHE A 823 -13.00 -10.86 38.95
N GLU A 824 -13.64 -11.29 37.86
CA GLU A 824 -15.08 -11.56 37.84
C GLU A 824 -15.34 -13.06 37.92
N ASN A 825 -15.62 -13.57 39.12
CA ASN A 825 -16.05 -14.93 39.35
C ASN A 825 -17.33 -15.22 38.54
N LYS A 826 -17.20 -15.91 37.40
CA LYS A 826 -18.32 -16.62 36.78
C LYS A 826 -18.74 -17.72 37.77
N LYS A 827 -19.70 -17.41 38.64
CA LYS A 827 -20.38 -18.38 39.49
C LYS A 827 -21.06 -19.45 38.67
#